data_AF-A0AAW0PPP3-F1
#
_entry.id   AF-A0AAW0PPP3-F1
#
_cell.length_a   1.000
_cell.length_b   1.000
_cell.length_c   1.000
_cell.angle_alpha   90.00
_cell.angle_beta   90.00
_cell.angle_gamma   90.00
#
_symmetry.space_group_name_H-M   'P 1'
#
loop_
_entity.id
_entity.type
_entity.pdbx_description
1 polymer ?
#
loop_
_entity_poly.entity_id
_entity_poly.type
_entity_poly.pdbx_seq_one_letter_code
_entity_poly.pdbx_strand_id
1 'polypeptide(L)'
;MVCTMSELNLVLLGNNWSLKAKVGNLLLGKPEFSLDTEHEECVKVCGTFQDKTLTVIYSPDQILTVSPEKLNKFIEEIKAESAPGPHVFLLVLRPEDFTEKHKTRLESVLESFSEQAFDQTLVLMNGALWDMKDYMSVPHIRDLIIRCRHRYKWLNDTELNQNNQNVTEVTVKGLFSRISDMLKLNKQHSELCGTRHTASPDSHSSVSDIFPSHLSELRLVLLGNNWSLKAKVGNLLLGKKCSSRCQDKCPIYSKMFKDKHVTVIYTPDTILTCSEEEYEQFKRYIRLLSAPGPHVFLLVLWPYDFTEKHKTRLESVLQSFSEQAFDQTLVLMDRELWNMRESHITDLIIRCRHRYKWLNDTELNQNNQNMTEVTVKSLFSRISDMLELNKEHLVPEPEDKTSENTDCLRITLIGKTGTGKSSSGNTIVNTGKPFKAKPSQKPVTKVCQKEETLFEGRRVAVVDTPGLFDTEMSYDKVNVERLRCVSLLAPGPHVFLLVLQLEKRFTTEEKKTIELIKKGFGKGVEKFIIFLFTHGDKLDTPIETFIQDETDEVFKQLLSDCGDRFHVFDNKKNDRTQVKELLQKIDDMVKKNKGECYTSDMLLEAEAATKREMIKERKEIEFKYEQEINDLKLKISEHEKVNARN
;
A
#
# COMPACT_ATOMS: atom_id res chain seq x y z
N MET A 1 -14.36 33.03 2.39
CA MET A 1 -14.13 34.22 3.23
C MET A 1 -13.30 33.77 4.42
N VAL A 2 -12.02 34.13 4.47
CA VAL A 2 -11.09 33.68 5.53
C VAL A 2 -11.50 34.32 6.84
N CYS A 3 -12.14 33.56 7.73
CA CYS A 3 -12.44 34.04 9.07
C CYS A 3 -11.12 34.04 9.87
N THR A 4 -10.42 35.17 9.84
CA THR A 4 -9.30 35.51 10.71
C THR A 4 -9.86 35.59 12.13
N MET A 5 -9.60 34.57 12.97
CA MET A 5 -9.88 34.73 14.40
C MET A 5 -9.00 35.87 14.91
N SER A 6 -9.62 37.00 15.25
CA SER A 6 -8.97 38.20 15.80
C SER A 6 -8.56 38.01 17.26
N GLU A 7 -9.09 36.97 17.92
CA GLU A 7 -8.92 36.67 19.34
C GLU A 7 -8.74 35.17 19.54
N LEU A 8 -7.81 34.78 20.42
CA LEU A 8 -7.51 33.41 20.81
C LEU A 8 -7.54 33.29 22.33
N ASN A 9 -8.44 32.46 22.85
CA ASN A 9 -8.66 32.27 24.29
C ASN A 9 -8.14 30.89 24.72
N LEU A 10 -7.09 30.88 25.52
CA LEU A 10 -6.43 29.69 26.05
C LEU A 10 -6.75 29.52 27.54
N VAL A 11 -7.08 28.31 27.96
CA VAL A 11 -7.28 27.99 29.39
C VAL A 11 -6.18 27.04 29.86
N LEU A 12 -5.44 27.43 30.90
CA LEU A 12 -4.41 26.63 31.54
C LEU A 12 -5.01 25.87 32.73
N LEU A 13 -5.05 24.54 32.63
CA LEU A 13 -5.44 23.63 33.71
C LEU A 13 -4.27 22.72 34.04
N GLY A 14 -4.22 22.14 35.24
CA GLY A 14 -3.08 21.29 35.60
C GLY A 14 -2.90 21.07 37.09
N ASN A 15 -1.88 20.26 37.43
CA ASN A 15 -1.50 19.93 38.81
C ASN A 15 -0.20 20.61 39.26
N ASN A 16 0.23 21.65 38.54
CA ASN A 16 1.41 22.40 38.92
C ASN A 16 1.30 23.88 38.56
N TRP A 17 0.98 24.69 39.57
CA TRP A 17 0.79 26.14 39.45
C TRP A 17 2.02 26.85 38.90
N SER A 18 3.21 26.49 39.40
CA SER A 18 4.47 27.12 39.00
C SER A 18 4.78 26.88 37.52
N LEU A 19 4.47 25.68 37.02
CA LEU A 19 4.65 25.32 35.61
C LEU A 19 3.60 26.01 34.73
N LYS A 20 2.34 26.08 35.18
CA LYS A 20 1.30 26.87 34.49
C LYS A 20 1.69 28.34 34.37
N ALA A 21 2.23 28.94 35.42
CA ALA A 21 2.69 30.33 35.39
C ALA A 21 3.83 30.52 34.38
N LYS A 22 4.82 29.61 34.35
CA LYS A 22 5.89 29.61 33.33
C LYS A 22 5.34 29.52 31.90
N VAL A 23 4.42 28.59 31.65
CA VAL A 23 3.79 28.41 30.33
C VAL A 23 2.95 29.64 29.94
N GLY A 24 2.18 30.20 30.86
CA GLY A 24 1.38 31.41 30.62
C GLY A 24 2.27 32.62 30.26
N ASN A 25 3.33 32.85 31.03
CA ASN A 25 4.28 33.92 30.76
C ASN A 25 5.04 33.72 29.44
N LEU A 26 5.38 32.47 29.11
CA LEU A 26 5.99 32.09 27.84
C LEU A 26 5.08 32.44 26.66
N LEU A 27 3.79 32.11 26.75
CA LEU A 27 2.80 32.40 25.70
C LEU A 27 2.54 33.90 25.53
N LEU A 28 2.54 34.65 26.62
CA LEU A 28 2.34 36.11 26.62
C LEU A 28 3.61 36.88 26.24
N GLY A 29 4.79 36.26 26.32
CA GLY A 29 6.09 36.90 26.10
C GLY A 29 6.49 37.89 27.21
N LYS A 30 5.80 37.88 28.37
CA LYS A 30 6.01 38.78 29.50
C LYS A 30 5.64 38.11 30.84
N PRO A 31 6.27 38.51 31.96
CA PRO A 31 6.06 37.89 33.27
C PRO A 31 4.80 38.44 33.97
N GLU A 32 3.63 37.91 33.63
CA GLU A 32 2.32 38.36 34.16
C GLU A 32 1.79 37.47 35.30
N PHE A 33 2.15 36.19 35.30
CA PHE A 33 1.83 35.22 36.35
C PHE A 33 3.00 35.09 37.33
N SER A 34 2.73 35.23 38.62
CA SER A 34 3.73 35.10 39.68
C SER A 34 4.33 33.68 39.72
N LEU A 35 5.64 33.58 39.90
CA LEU A 35 6.35 32.32 40.14
C LEU A 35 6.57 32.03 41.64
N ASP A 36 6.28 33.00 42.50
CA ASP A 36 6.56 32.91 43.94
C ASP A 36 5.34 32.43 44.74
N THR A 37 4.13 32.71 44.25
CA THR A 37 2.87 32.37 44.94
C THR A 37 1.78 31.97 43.96
N GLU A 38 1.03 30.92 44.30
CA GLU A 38 -0.18 30.51 43.57
C GLU A 38 -1.33 31.51 43.81
N HIS A 39 -2.14 31.76 42.77
CA HIS A 39 -3.37 32.54 42.88
C HIS A 39 -4.52 31.70 43.45
N GLU A 40 -5.34 32.27 44.35
CA GLU A 40 -6.50 31.57 44.92
C GLU A 40 -7.71 31.52 43.96
N GLU A 41 -7.75 32.42 42.97
CA GLU A 41 -8.84 32.57 42.01
C GLU A 41 -8.34 32.40 40.56
N CYS A 42 -9.28 32.21 39.62
CA CYS A 42 -8.94 32.21 38.20
C CYS A 42 -8.46 33.60 37.75
N VAL A 43 -7.35 33.65 37.02
CA VAL A 43 -6.73 34.91 36.56
C VAL A 43 -6.78 34.99 35.04
N LYS A 44 -7.32 36.08 34.51
CA LYS A 44 -7.32 36.38 33.07
C LYS A 44 -6.27 37.43 32.74
N VAL A 45 -5.43 37.14 31.77
CA VAL A 45 -4.43 38.08 31.24
C VAL A 45 -4.55 38.15 29.72
N CYS A 46 -4.55 39.38 29.20
CA CYS A 46 -4.56 39.65 27.76
C CYS A 46 -3.17 40.09 27.27
N GLY A 47 -2.82 39.64 26.08
CA GLY A 47 -1.59 39.99 25.36
C GLY A 47 -1.83 39.97 23.85
N THR A 48 -0.73 40.05 23.11
CA THR A 48 -0.76 40.05 21.63
C THR A 48 0.24 39.04 21.09
N PHE A 49 -0.18 38.24 20.11
CA PHE A 49 0.70 37.32 19.41
C PHE A 49 0.37 37.30 17.91
N GLN A 50 1.36 37.58 17.06
CA GLN A 50 1.19 37.68 15.58
C GLN A 50 -0.01 38.55 15.18
N ASP A 51 -0.08 39.75 15.74
CA ASP A 51 -1.14 40.76 15.49
C ASP A 51 -2.57 40.32 15.87
N LYS A 52 -2.70 39.29 16.73
CA LYS A 52 -3.97 38.82 17.29
C LYS A 52 -4.03 39.01 18.79
N THR A 53 -5.23 39.24 19.32
CA THR A 53 -5.49 39.27 20.75
C THR A 53 -5.35 37.85 21.31
N LEU A 54 -4.49 37.67 22.31
CA LEU A 54 -4.31 36.43 23.03
C LEU A 54 -4.80 36.61 24.46
N THR A 55 -5.76 35.80 24.88
CA THR A 55 -6.23 35.76 26.27
C THR A 55 -5.82 34.44 26.87
N VAL A 56 -5.11 34.49 28.00
CA VAL A 56 -4.72 33.33 28.78
C VAL A 56 -5.45 33.36 30.11
N ILE A 57 -6.21 32.32 30.38
CA ILE A 57 -6.96 32.12 31.63
C ILE A 57 -6.24 31.05 32.43
N TYR A 58 -5.77 31.44 33.59
CA TYR A 58 -5.05 30.61 34.52
C TYR A 58 -6.00 30.09 35.60
N SER A 59 -6.01 28.77 35.86
CA SER A 59 -6.74 28.20 37.01
C SER A 59 -5.78 27.82 38.15
N PRO A 60 -6.24 27.88 39.42
CA PRO A 60 -5.51 27.27 40.54
C PRO A 60 -5.46 25.74 40.45
N ASP A 61 -4.47 25.11 41.08
CA ASP A 61 -4.33 23.65 41.27
C ASP A 61 -5.42 23.11 42.21
N GLN A 62 -5.94 23.96 43.10
CA GLN A 62 -7.03 23.62 44.02
C GLN A 62 -8.27 23.07 43.29
N ILE A 63 -8.46 23.43 42.01
CA ILE A 63 -9.51 22.86 41.15
C ILE A 63 -9.52 21.31 41.16
N LEU A 64 -8.35 20.70 41.41
CA LEU A 64 -8.17 19.25 41.47
C LEU A 64 -8.61 18.60 42.79
N THR A 65 -8.74 19.37 43.87
CA THR A 65 -8.90 18.84 45.24
C THR A 65 -10.08 19.45 46.01
N VAL A 66 -10.67 20.56 45.55
CA VAL A 66 -11.83 21.21 46.19
C VAL A 66 -13.12 20.37 46.13
N SER A 67 -14.15 20.77 46.88
CA SER A 67 -15.48 20.13 46.81
C SER A 67 -16.14 20.34 45.44
N PRO A 68 -17.12 19.50 45.04
CA PRO A 68 -17.86 19.68 43.79
C PRO A 68 -18.53 21.06 43.66
N GLU A 69 -19.05 21.61 44.76
CA GLU A 69 -19.68 22.95 44.79
C GLU A 69 -18.68 24.06 44.45
N LYS A 70 -17.49 24.03 45.07
CA LYS A 70 -16.42 24.98 44.78
C LYS A 70 -15.85 24.78 43.37
N LEU A 71 -15.78 23.54 42.88
CA LEU A 71 -15.36 23.27 41.50
C LEU A 71 -16.31 23.92 40.49
N ASN A 72 -17.62 23.77 40.68
CA ASN A 72 -18.59 24.36 39.77
C ASN A 72 -18.45 25.89 39.72
N LYS A 73 -18.13 26.54 40.85
CA LYS A 73 -17.83 27.98 40.87
C LYS A 73 -16.65 28.32 39.95
N PHE A 74 -15.54 27.59 40.04
CA PHE A 74 -14.39 27.77 39.15
C PHE A 74 -14.73 27.52 37.67
N ILE A 75 -15.53 26.49 37.37
CA ILE A 75 -15.96 26.20 35.99
C ILE A 75 -16.76 27.38 35.41
N GLU A 76 -17.69 27.95 36.18
CA GLU A 76 -18.50 29.09 35.72
C GLU A 76 -17.66 30.37 35.58
N GLU A 77 -16.68 30.61 36.47
CA GLU A 77 -15.70 31.69 36.32
C GLU A 77 -14.89 31.52 35.02
N ILE A 78 -14.37 30.31 34.74
CA ILE A 78 -13.61 30.04 33.51
C ILE A 78 -14.49 30.24 32.27
N LYS A 79 -15.76 29.79 32.28
CA LYS A 79 -16.70 30.00 31.16
C LYS A 79 -16.98 31.47 30.91
N ALA A 80 -17.21 32.25 31.97
CA ALA A 80 -17.45 33.69 31.85
C ALA A 80 -16.23 34.41 31.26
N GLU A 81 -15.02 34.05 31.71
CA GLU A 81 -13.80 34.72 31.30
C GLU A 81 -13.30 34.34 29.91
N SER A 82 -13.70 33.17 29.39
CA SER A 82 -13.26 32.62 28.11
C SER A 82 -14.15 32.94 26.92
N ALA A 83 -15.38 33.46 27.12
CA ALA A 83 -16.34 33.72 26.05
C ALA A 83 -15.79 34.63 24.93
N PRO A 84 -16.05 34.36 23.62
CA PRO A 84 -16.92 33.31 23.07
C PRO A 84 -16.27 31.91 22.99
N GLY A 85 -15.05 31.75 23.48
CA GLY A 85 -14.32 30.48 23.65
C GLY A 85 -14.44 29.94 25.09
N PRO A 86 -13.70 28.89 25.47
CA PRO A 86 -12.28 28.73 25.22
C PRO A 86 -11.99 28.05 23.89
N HIS A 87 -10.94 28.48 23.22
CA HIS A 87 -10.56 27.95 21.91
C HIS A 87 -9.66 26.73 22.04
N VAL A 88 -8.80 26.73 23.06
CA VAL A 88 -7.89 25.62 23.38
C VAL A 88 -7.72 25.52 24.89
N PHE A 89 -7.72 24.28 25.38
CA PHE A 89 -7.27 23.96 26.73
C PHE A 89 -5.82 23.47 26.69
N LEU A 90 -4.99 23.97 27.60
CA LEU A 90 -3.64 23.47 27.83
C LEU A 90 -3.61 22.77 29.18
N LEU A 91 -3.48 21.43 29.18
CA LEU A 91 -3.31 20.66 30.40
C LEU A 91 -1.83 20.61 30.75
N VAL A 92 -1.39 21.48 31.67
CA VAL A 92 -0.01 21.62 32.11
C VAL A 92 0.25 20.72 33.31
N LEU A 93 0.92 19.61 33.07
CA LEU A 93 1.08 18.54 34.05
C LEU A 93 2.54 18.43 34.52
N ARG A 94 2.72 18.23 35.82
CA ARG A 94 3.93 17.64 36.39
C ARG A 94 3.65 16.16 36.66
N PRO A 95 4.19 15.24 35.84
CA PRO A 95 3.86 13.82 35.91
C PRO A 95 4.08 13.17 37.28
N GLU A 96 5.11 13.57 38.01
CA GLU A 96 5.50 13.03 39.31
C GLU A 96 4.42 13.20 40.38
N ASP A 97 3.69 14.32 40.31
CA ASP A 97 2.64 14.70 41.26
C ASP A 97 1.23 14.44 40.70
N PHE A 98 1.13 13.80 39.53
CA PHE A 98 -0.15 13.57 38.85
C PHE A 98 -0.74 12.22 39.28
N THR A 99 -2.01 12.20 39.66
CA THR A 99 -2.70 10.99 40.17
C THR A 99 -3.94 10.65 39.34
N GLU A 100 -4.45 9.41 39.44
CA GLU A 100 -5.74 9.03 38.84
C GLU A 100 -6.88 9.95 39.27
N LYS A 101 -6.89 10.40 40.53
CA LYS A 101 -7.88 11.38 41.02
C LYS A 101 -7.77 12.71 40.28
N HIS A 102 -6.55 13.19 40.04
CA HIS A 102 -6.31 14.41 39.25
C HIS A 102 -6.81 14.23 37.80
N LYS A 103 -6.58 13.08 37.17
CA LYS A 103 -7.12 12.75 35.84
C LYS A 103 -8.63 12.83 35.81
N THR A 104 -9.33 12.06 36.66
CA THR A 104 -10.80 12.05 36.67
C THR A 104 -11.37 13.45 36.90
N ARG A 105 -10.70 14.26 37.74
CA ARG A 105 -11.10 15.63 38.01
C ARG A 105 -10.94 16.54 36.80
N LEU A 106 -9.81 16.46 36.09
CA LEU A 106 -9.59 17.22 34.84
C LEU A 106 -10.55 16.79 33.73
N GLU A 107 -10.81 15.50 33.59
CA GLU A 107 -11.78 14.98 32.61
C GLU A 107 -13.18 15.56 32.88
N SER A 108 -13.62 15.55 34.15
CA SER A 108 -14.90 16.15 34.55
C SER A 108 -14.96 17.65 34.29
N VAL A 109 -13.85 18.39 34.47
CA VAL A 109 -13.78 19.81 34.11
C VAL A 109 -13.97 19.99 32.61
N LEU A 110 -13.22 19.28 31.77
CA LEU A 110 -13.32 19.40 30.31
C LEU A 110 -14.73 19.02 29.80
N GLU A 111 -15.32 17.95 30.32
CA GLU A 111 -16.67 17.49 29.97
C GLU A 111 -17.75 18.54 30.29
N SER A 112 -17.53 19.37 31.31
CA SER A 112 -18.45 20.45 31.69
C SER A 112 -18.51 21.61 30.68
N PHE A 113 -17.51 21.71 29.78
CA PHE A 113 -17.50 22.69 28.68
C PHE A 113 -18.12 22.09 27.41
N SER A 114 -17.67 20.90 27.00
CA SER A 114 -18.28 20.12 25.93
C SER A 114 -17.63 18.73 25.82
N GLU A 115 -18.33 17.76 25.22
CA GLU A 115 -17.72 16.47 24.85
C GLU A 115 -16.55 16.64 23.85
N GLN A 116 -16.54 17.74 23.08
CA GLN A 116 -15.47 18.08 22.13
C GLN A 116 -14.32 18.87 22.78
N ALA A 117 -14.37 19.17 24.08
CA ALA A 117 -13.31 19.91 24.76
C ALA A 117 -11.96 19.14 24.69
N PHE A 118 -12.02 17.81 24.73
CA PHE A 118 -10.85 16.95 24.50
C PHE A 118 -10.24 17.11 23.11
N ASP A 119 -11.04 17.49 22.11
CA ASP A 119 -10.64 17.80 20.72
C ASP A 119 -10.09 19.22 20.57
N GLN A 120 -10.10 20.00 21.65
CA GLN A 120 -9.46 21.31 21.75
C GLN A 120 -8.38 21.35 22.84
N THR A 121 -7.99 20.19 23.37
CA THR A 121 -7.00 20.08 24.45
C THR A 121 -5.61 19.65 23.97
N LEU A 122 -4.57 20.35 24.44
CA LEU A 122 -3.15 19.98 24.28
C LEU A 122 -2.52 19.74 25.67
N VAL A 123 -1.89 18.58 25.87
CA VAL A 123 -1.24 18.23 27.14
C VAL A 123 0.23 18.68 27.14
N LEU A 124 0.64 19.53 28.08
CA LEU A 124 2.00 20.01 28.24
C LEU A 124 2.61 19.35 29.48
N MET A 125 3.76 18.70 29.35
CA MET A 125 4.41 18.00 30.47
C MET A 125 5.82 18.51 30.71
N ASN A 126 6.20 18.64 31.97
CA ASN A 126 7.57 18.94 32.41
C ASN A 126 7.83 18.23 33.74
N GLY A 127 8.87 17.40 33.76
CA GLY A 127 9.28 16.58 34.90
C GLY A 127 10.80 16.44 34.96
N ALA A 128 11.33 16.20 36.15
CA ALA A 128 12.77 16.18 36.47
C ALA A 128 13.33 14.76 36.57
N LEU A 129 12.48 13.75 36.73
CA LEU A 129 12.88 12.37 36.97
C LEU A 129 12.29 11.45 35.89
N TRP A 130 13.14 11.08 34.94
CA TRP A 130 12.93 10.03 33.92
C TRP A 130 12.45 10.57 32.55
N ASP A 131 12.69 9.79 31.48
CA ASP A 131 12.36 10.16 30.10
C ASP A 131 10.83 9.99 29.89
N MET A 132 10.23 10.67 28.91
CA MET A 132 8.80 10.61 28.55
C MET A 132 8.23 9.17 28.51
N LYS A 133 9.11 8.24 28.16
CA LYS A 133 8.86 6.81 28.02
C LYS A 133 8.43 6.12 29.30
N ASP A 134 8.79 6.68 30.45
CA ASP A 134 8.46 6.08 31.72
C ASP A 134 7.11 6.58 32.24
N TYR A 135 6.76 7.83 31.96
CA TYR A 135 5.42 8.38 32.28
C TYR A 135 4.31 7.83 31.38
N MET A 136 4.63 7.37 30.17
CA MET A 136 3.68 6.65 29.32
C MET A 136 3.36 5.23 29.83
N SER A 137 4.14 4.70 30.79
CA SER A 137 3.83 3.45 31.51
C SER A 137 2.83 3.66 32.66
N VAL A 138 2.58 4.92 33.03
CA VAL A 138 1.65 5.31 34.09
C VAL A 138 0.24 5.40 33.51
N PRO A 139 -0.71 4.54 33.93
CA PRO A 139 -2.03 4.41 33.29
C PRO A 139 -2.82 5.71 33.19
N HIS A 140 -2.93 6.51 34.25
CA HIS A 140 -3.69 7.76 34.20
C HIS A 140 -3.14 8.77 33.20
N ILE A 141 -1.81 8.90 33.12
CA ILE A 141 -1.17 9.85 32.21
C ILE A 141 -1.42 9.41 30.77
N ARG A 142 -1.18 8.13 30.49
CA ARG A 142 -1.42 7.51 29.18
C ARG A 142 -2.86 7.69 28.73
N ASP A 143 -3.82 7.38 29.59
CA ASP A 143 -5.24 7.45 29.28
C ASP A 143 -5.71 8.88 29.00
N LEU A 144 -5.23 9.85 29.79
CA LEU A 144 -5.55 11.27 29.57
C LEU A 144 -5.03 11.76 28.21
N ILE A 145 -3.81 11.37 27.83
CA ILE A 145 -3.22 11.69 26.53
C ILE A 145 -4.01 11.05 25.39
N ILE A 146 -4.43 9.78 25.56
CA ILE A 146 -5.29 9.08 24.59
C ILE A 146 -6.60 9.85 24.40
N ARG A 147 -7.23 10.27 25.49
CA ARG A 147 -8.49 11.02 25.46
C ARG A 147 -8.33 12.37 24.76
N CYS A 148 -7.18 13.01 24.90
CA CYS A 148 -6.80 14.24 24.17
C CYS A 148 -6.29 14.00 22.74
N ARG A 149 -6.58 12.83 22.15
CA ARG A 149 -6.17 12.41 20.78
C ARG A 149 -4.65 12.41 20.56
N HIS A 150 -3.89 11.98 21.56
CA HIS A 150 -2.42 11.95 21.54
C HIS A 150 -1.76 13.33 21.32
N ARG A 151 -2.46 14.42 21.64
CA ARG A 151 -1.89 15.76 21.54
C ARG A 151 -1.19 16.13 22.82
N TYR A 152 0.13 16.00 22.81
CA TYR A 152 0.97 16.42 23.91
C TYR A 152 2.30 17.04 23.45
N LYS A 153 2.95 17.75 24.35
CA LYS A 153 4.32 18.25 24.19
C LYS A 153 5.06 18.14 25.52
N TRP A 154 6.26 17.56 25.47
CA TRP A 154 7.22 17.66 26.58
C TRP A 154 7.96 19.00 26.49
N LEU A 155 8.02 19.73 27.59
CA LEU A 155 8.70 21.01 27.71
C LEU A 155 9.94 20.83 28.58
N ASN A 156 11.12 21.12 28.02
CA ASN A 156 12.36 21.09 28.80
C ASN A 156 12.54 22.41 29.58
N ASP A 157 13.30 22.38 30.68
CA ASP A 157 13.57 23.57 31.48
C ASP A 157 14.26 24.69 30.69
N THR A 158 15.03 24.34 29.67
CA THR A 158 15.64 25.29 28.73
C THR A 158 14.62 25.99 27.85
N GLU A 159 13.53 25.32 27.46
CA GLU A 159 12.42 25.91 26.69
C GLU A 159 11.54 26.83 27.56
N LEU A 160 11.48 26.57 28.86
CA LEU A 160 10.74 27.37 29.83
C LEU A 160 11.55 28.55 30.38
N ASN A 161 12.84 28.64 30.05
CA ASN A 161 13.73 29.70 30.52
C ASN A 161 13.57 30.97 29.65
N GLN A 162 12.96 32.00 30.22
CA GLN A 162 12.67 33.28 29.54
C GLN A 162 13.91 34.12 29.23
N ASN A 163 15.08 33.75 29.76
CA ASN A 163 16.33 34.48 29.53
C ASN A 163 16.99 34.15 28.19
N ASN A 164 16.49 33.15 27.45
CA ASN A 164 17.05 32.74 26.16
C ASN A 164 16.08 33.01 25.02
N GLN A 165 16.04 34.27 24.57
CA GLN A 165 15.07 34.79 23.58
C GLN A 165 14.92 33.91 22.34
N ASN A 166 16.01 33.37 21.80
CA ASN A 166 15.98 32.53 20.59
C ASN A 166 15.26 31.19 20.83
N VAL A 167 15.50 30.55 21.97
CA VAL A 167 14.85 29.28 22.31
C VAL A 167 13.38 29.52 22.65
N THR A 168 13.09 30.57 23.41
CA THR A 168 11.74 31.03 23.74
C THR A 168 10.90 31.28 22.47
N GLU A 169 11.45 31.99 21.48
CA GLU A 169 10.75 32.32 20.25
C GLU A 169 10.43 31.06 19.41
N VAL A 170 11.36 30.12 19.30
CA VAL A 170 11.17 28.85 18.59
C VAL A 170 10.11 27.98 19.27
N THR A 171 10.18 27.85 20.60
CA THR A 171 9.21 27.08 21.39
C THR A 171 7.81 27.67 21.28
N VAL A 172 7.68 28.99 21.37
CA VAL A 172 6.40 29.71 21.22
C VAL A 172 5.86 29.52 19.81
N LYS A 173 6.66 29.76 18.76
CA LYS A 173 6.24 29.52 17.36
C LYS A 173 5.77 28.09 17.14
N GLY A 174 6.47 27.10 17.71
CA GLY A 174 6.08 25.69 17.62
C GLY A 174 4.75 25.38 18.34
N LEU A 175 4.51 25.96 19.52
CA LEU A 175 3.25 25.80 20.24
C LEU A 175 2.08 26.41 19.47
N PHE A 176 2.25 27.64 18.95
CA PHE A 176 1.22 28.31 18.18
C PHE A 176 0.94 27.65 16.83
N SER A 177 1.95 27.06 16.19
CA SER A 177 1.74 26.23 14.99
C SER A 177 0.81 25.06 15.31
N ARG A 178 1.07 24.32 16.39
CA ARG A 178 0.24 23.19 16.82
C ARG A 178 -1.19 23.62 17.16
N ILE A 179 -1.34 24.73 17.88
CA ILE A 179 -2.66 25.32 18.19
C ILE A 179 -3.40 25.70 16.90
N SER A 180 -2.70 26.31 15.94
CA SER A 180 -3.30 26.69 14.66
C SER A 180 -3.77 25.49 13.85
N ASP A 181 -3.00 24.40 13.84
CA ASP A 181 -3.38 23.17 13.15
C ASP A 181 -4.59 22.51 13.81
N MET A 182 -4.65 22.50 15.15
CA MET A 182 -5.83 22.04 15.90
C MET A 182 -7.10 22.81 15.52
N LEU A 183 -7.01 24.13 15.36
CA LEU A 183 -8.16 24.96 15.01
C LEU A 183 -8.59 24.81 13.54
N LYS A 184 -7.65 24.55 12.61
CA LYS A 184 -7.96 24.29 11.19
C LYS A 184 -8.70 22.97 10.98
N LEU A 185 -8.25 21.91 11.65
CA LEU A 185 -8.86 20.58 11.58
C LEU A 185 -10.32 20.59 12.10
N ASN A 186 -10.59 21.36 13.15
CA ASN A 186 -11.93 21.48 13.71
C ASN A 186 -12.88 22.29 12.82
N LYS A 187 -12.39 23.27 12.03
CA LYS A 187 -13.20 24.01 11.05
C LYS A 187 -13.65 23.13 9.88
N GLN A 188 -12.79 22.26 9.36
CA GLN A 188 -13.17 21.31 8.31
C GLN A 188 -14.27 20.36 8.79
N HIS A 189 -14.22 19.93 10.05
CA HIS A 189 -15.29 19.13 10.67
C HIS A 189 -16.59 19.92 10.92
N SER A 190 -16.51 21.22 11.21
CA SER A 190 -17.68 22.10 11.44
C SER A 190 -18.38 22.51 10.14
N GLU A 191 -17.64 22.83 9.07
CA GLU A 191 -18.19 23.21 7.77
C GLU A 191 -18.89 22.03 7.06
N LEU A 192 -18.46 20.79 7.33
CA LEU A 192 -19.15 19.56 6.90
C LEU A 192 -20.49 19.30 7.62
N CYS A 193 -20.73 19.94 8.77
CA CYS A 193 -21.96 19.77 9.57
C CYS A 193 -22.95 20.94 9.46
N GLY A 194 -22.63 21.97 8.66
CA GLY A 194 -23.25 23.28 8.69
C GLY A 194 -24.17 23.65 7.52
N THR A 195 -24.86 22.71 6.86
CA THR A 195 -26.01 23.04 5.98
C THR A 195 -27.02 21.90 5.98
N ARG A 196 -27.95 21.91 6.95
CA ARG A 196 -29.21 21.18 6.84
C ARG A 196 -30.21 22.03 6.06
N HIS A 197 -30.22 21.88 4.74
CA HIS A 197 -31.48 22.02 4.01
C HIS A 197 -32.27 20.73 4.16
N THR A 198 -33.53 20.90 4.53
CA THR A 198 -34.55 19.85 4.65
C THR A 198 -34.68 19.10 3.32
N ALA A 199 -34.07 17.92 3.25
CA ALA A 199 -34.38 16.90 2.26
C ALA A 199 -34.40 15.55 2.98
N SER A 200 -35.38 14.74 2.58
CA SER A 200 -35.74 13.43 3.09
C SER A 200 -34.58 12.45 3.32
N PRO A 201 -34.72 11.50 4.26
CA PRO A 201 -33.69 10.52 4.57
C PRO A 201 -33.70 9.42 3.51
N ASP A 202 -32.98 9.60 2.41
CA ASP A 202 -32.60 8.51 1.49
C ASP A 202 -31.50 8.98 0.51
N SER A 203 -30.24 8.92 0.94
CA SER A 203 -29.11 8.76 0.01
C SER A 203 -27.88 8.23 0.76
N HIS A 204 -27.68 6.91 0.72
CA HIS A 204 -26.44 6.28 1.12
C HIS A 204 -25.30 6.75 0.20
N SER A 205 -24.38 7.60 0.68
CA SER A 205 -23.09 7.81 -0.02
C SER A 205 -22.28 6.52 0.09
N SER A 206 -22.17 5.84 -1.04
CA SER A 206 -21.52 4.54 -1.14
C SER A 206 -19.99 4.73 -1.08
N VAL A 207 -19.24 3.75 -0.55
CA VAL A 207 -17.75 3.73 -0.45
C VAL A 207 -17.06 4.13 -1.76
N SER A 208 -17.78 4.02 -2.85
CA SER A 208 -17.40 4.21 -4.23
C SER A 208 -17.29 5.64 -4.73
N ASP A 209 -17.66 6.67 -3.97
CA ASP A 209 -17.49 8.08 -4.40
C ASP A 209 -16.12 8.65 -3.96
N ILE A 210 -15.29 7.80 -3.35
CA ILE A 210 -14.03 8.18 -2.70
C ILE A 210 -12.82 8.02 -3.66
N PHE A 211 -12.94 7.23 -4.73
CA PHE A 211 -11.80 6.90 -5.60
C PHE A 211 -11.51 8.00 -6.63
N PRO A 212 -10.24 8.34 -6.91
CA PRO A 212 -9.89 9.35 -7.91
C PRO A 212 -10.46 8.98 -9.29
N SER A 213 -11.24 9.86 -9.90
CA SER A 213 -12.03 9.61 -11.12
C SER A 213 -11.22 9.10 -12.32
N HIS A 214 -9.94 9.49 -12.39
CA HIS A 214 -9.00 9.18 -13.47
C HIS A 214 -8.36 7.77 -13.42
N LEU A 215 -8.50 7.02 -12.32
CA LEU A 215 -7.87 5.70 -12.17
C LEU A 215 -8.88 4.57 -12.43
N SER A 216 -8.62 3.75 -13.45
CA SER A 216 -9.35 2.50 -13.73
C SER A 216 -8.88 1.30 -12.90
N GLU A 217 -7.67 1.39 -12.34
CA GLU A 217 -7.10 0.40 -11.43
C GLU A 217 -6.35 1.09 -10.27
N LEU A 218 -6.47 0.54 -9.06
CA LEU A 218 -5.67 0.88 -7.89
C LEU A 218 -4.83 -0.34 -7.47
N ARG A 219 -3.50 -0.18 -7.42
CA ARG A 219 -2.54 -1.23 -7.06
C ARG A 219 -1.87 -0.88 -5.75
N LEU A 220 -2.11 -1.70 -4.73
CA LEU A 220 -1.61 -1.54 -3.38
C LEU A 220 -0.59 -2.63 -3.07
N VAL A 221 0.56 -2.27 -2.51
CA VAL A 221 1.55 -3.24 -2.01
C VAL A 221 1.61 -3.15 -0.48
N LEU A 222 1.27 -4.24 0.20
CA LEU A 222 1.34 -4.38 1.65
C LEU A 222 2.73 -4.89 2.06
N LEU A 223 3.52 -4.02 2.67
CA LEU A 223 4.85 -4.30 3.21
C LEU A 223 4.84 -4.26 4.74
N GLY A 224 5.80 -4.90 5.40
CA GLY A 224 6.00 -4.79 6.85
C GLY A 224 6.27 -6.13 7.53
N ASN A 225 6.42 -6.11 8.86
CA ASN A 225 6.95 -7.21 9.67
C ASN A 225 5.91 -8.13 10.31
N ASN A 226 4.61 -7.91 10.06
CA ASN A 226 3.57 -8.76 10.64
C ASN A 226 2.56 -9.22 9.59
N TRP A 227 2.57 -10.52 9.28
CA TRP A 227 1.69 -11.14 8.30
C TRP A 227 0.23 -11.08 8.72
N SER A 228 -0.05 -11.34 10.00
CA SER A 228 -1.41 -11.36 10.54
C SER A 228 -2.08 -10.00 10.37
N LEU A 229 -1.36 -8.93 10.70
CA LEU A 229 -1.86 -7.56 10.54
C LEU A 229 -2.02 -7.19 9.06
N LYS A 230 -1.06 -7.55 8.19
CA LYS A 230 -1.19 -7.37 6.74
C LYS A 230 -2.42 -8.09 6.17
N ALA A 231 -2.65 -9.33 6.61
CA ALA A 231 -3.83 -10.10 6.21
C ALA A 231 -5.13 -9.42 6.67
N LYS A 232 -5.19 -8.93 7.92
CA LYS A 232 -6.35 -8.16 8.43
C LYS A 232 -6.60 -6.91 7.57
N VAL A 233 -5.57 -6.11 7.29
CA VAL A 233 -5.69 -4.88 6.45
C VAL A 233 -6.13 -5.20 5.03
N GLY A 234 -5.52 -6.19 4.39
CA GLY A 234 -5.88 -6.55 3.04
C GLY A 234 -7.28 -7.18 2.94
N ASN A 235 -7.70 -7.96 3.95
CA ASN A 235 -9.07 -8.47 4.05
C ASN A 235 -10.08 -7.34 4.23
N LEU A 236 -9.73 -6.29 4.99
CA LEU A 236 -10.54 -5.10 5.16
C LEU A 236 -10.72 -4.37 3.81
N LEU A 237 -9.62 -4.19 3.06
CA LEU A 237 -9.63 -3.53 1.75
C LEU A 237 -10.40 -4.31 0.68
N LEU A 238 -10.38 -5.64 0.70
CA LEU A 238 -11.02 -6.48 -0.31
C LEU A 238 -12.37 -7.06 0.13
N GLY A 239 -12.72 -6.98 1.41
CA GLY A 239 -13.92 -7.63 1.96
C GLY A 239 -13.98 -9.14 1.68
N LYS A 240 -12.83 -9.81 1.61
CA LYS A 240 -12.67 -11.26 1.42
C LYS A 240 -11.61 -11.77 2.41
N LYS A 241 -11.74 -13.01 2.89
CA LYS A 241 -10.73 -13.62 3.77
C LYS A 241 -9.58 -14.20 2.94
N CYS A 242 -8.37 -13.65 3.09
CA CYS A 242 -7.13 -14.29 2.71
C CYS A 242 -6.86 -15.53 3.57
N SER A 243 -6.35 -16.58 2.93
CA SER A 243 -5.93 -17.81 3.60
C SER A 243 -4.79 -17.52 4.59
N SER A 244 -4.87 -18.07 5.80
CA SER A 244 -3.86 -17.90 6.87
C SER A 244 -2.57 -18.70 6.63
N ARG A 245 -2.47 -19.48 5.55
CA ARG A 245 -1.32 -20.34 5.24
C ARG A 245 -0.70 -20.01 3.86
N CYS A 246 0.23 -19.06 3.83
CA CYS A 246 1.42 -19.11 2.97
C CYS A 246 2.40 -17.98 3.33
N GLN A 247 3.59 -18.31 3.84
CA GLN A 247 4.62 -17.34 4.26
C GLN A 247 5.79 -17.20 3.26
N ASP A 248 5.74 -17.90 2.11
CA ASP A 248 6.89 -18.00 1.18
C ASP A 248 6.67 -17.32 -0.19
N LYS A 249 5.51 -16.69 -0.42
CA LYS A 249 5.17 -16.04 -1.70
C LYS A 249 4.56 -14.67 -1.45
N CYS A 250 4.35 -13.90 -2.53
CA CYS A 250 3.58 -12.67 -2.50
C CYS A 250 2.18 -12.87 -3.11
N PRO A 251 1.16 -13.25 -2.32
CA PRO A 251 -0.20 -13.38 -2.84
C PRO A 251 -0.69 -12.06 -3.43
N ILE A 252 -1.41 -12.16 -4.54
CA ILE A 252 -2.11 -11.04 -5.17
C ILE A 252 -3.59 -11.37 -5.07
N TYR A 253 -4.40 -10.39 -4.71
CA TYR A 253 -5.85 -10.52 -4.75
C TYR A 253 -6.45 -9.25 -5.32
N SER A 254 -7.41 -9.40 -6.23
CA SER A 254 -8.10 -8.27 -6.85
C SER A 254 -9.60 -8.35 -6.62
N LYS A 255 -10.23 -7.18 -6.42
CA LYS A 255 -11.67 -7.04 -6.35
C LYS A 255 -12.13 -5.79 -7.09
N MET A 256 -13.28 -5.91 -7.73
CA MET A 256 -13.96 -4.79 -8.38
C MET A 256 -14.73 -3.99 -7.35
N PHE A 257 -14.50 -2.67 -7.33
CA PHE A 257 -15.28 -1.70 -6.59
C PHE A 257 -15.93 -0.75 -7.62
N LYS A 258 -17.24 -0.89 -7.86
CA LYS A 258 -17.93 -0.35 -9.04
C LYS A 258 -17.24 -0.76 -10.35
N ASP A 259 -16.60 0.19 -11.02
CA ASP A 259 -15.92 0.10 -12.33
C ASP A 259 -14.37 0.00 -12.19
N LYS A 260 -13.85 0.05 -10.96
CA LYS A 260 -12.41 0.10 -10.68
C LYS A 260 -11.90 -1.21 -10.10
N HIS A 261 -10.74 -1.66 -10.61
CA HIS A 261 -10.06 -2.82 -10.05
C HIS A 261 -9.12 -2.41 -8.91
N VAL A 262 -9.36 -2.92 -7.70
CA VAL A 262 -8.43 -2.77 -6.58
C VAL A 262 -7.64 -4.07 -6.45
N THR A 263 -6.33 -3.99 -6.71
CA THR A 263 -5.37 -5.09 -6.62
C THR A 263 -4.49 -4.89 -5.38
N VAL A 264 -4.43 -5.89 -4.51
CA VAL A 264 -3.60 -5.88 -3.29
C VAL A 264 -2.54 -6.98 -3.39
N ILE A 265 -1.28 -6.59 -3.28
CA ILE A 265 -0.11 -7.48 -3.31
C ILE A 265 0.42 -7.58 -1.88
N TYR A 266 0.42 -8.79 -1.33
CA TYR A 266 0.89 -9.07 0.03
C TYR A 266 2.35 -9.51 -0.03
N THR A 267 3.20 -9.00 0.85
CA THR A 267 4.60 -9.48 0.93
C THR A 267 4.82 -10.33 2.18
N PRO A 268 5.69 -11.35 2.14
CA PRO A 268 5.98 -12.17 3.32
C PRO A 268 6.90 -11.44 4.32
N ASP A 269 6.78 -11.75 5.61
CA ASP A 269 7.60 -11.13 6.68
C ASP A 269 9.08 -11.52 6.56
N THR A 270 9.33 -12.70 6.00
CA THR A 270 10.67 -13.30 5.82
C THR A 270 11.60 -12.42 5.00
N ILE A 271 11.09 -11.49 4.20
CA ILE A 271 11.90 -10.53 3.43
C ILE A 271 12.74 -9.62 4.34
N LEU A 272 12.33 -9.45 5.59
CA LEU A 272 13.06 -8.63 6.57
C LEU A 272 14.18 -9.39 7.27
N THR A 273 14.17 -10.73 7.21
CA THR A 273 15.12 -11.61 7.92
C THR A 273 15.91 -12.58 7.02
N CYS A 274 15.56 -12.72 5.74
CA CYS A 274 16.22 -13.59 4.77
C CYS A 274 17.67 -13.19 4.45
N SER A 275 18.40 -14.02 3.71
CA SER A 275 19.75 -13.69 3.23
C SER A 275 19.75 -12.48 2.28
N GLU A 276 20.89 -11.83 2.09
CA GLU A 276 21.00 -10.69 1.16
C GLU A 276 20.72 -11.10 -0.30
N GLU A 277 21.08 -12.33 -0.69
CA GLU A 277 20.80 -12.85 -2.03
C GLU A 277 19.29 -13.03 -2.27
N GLU A 278 18.58 -13.65 -1.32
CA GLU A 278 17.12 -13.78 -1.38
C GLU A 278 16.42 -12.41 -1.35
N TYR A 279 16.97 -11.46 -0.60
CA TYR A 279 16.44 -10.11 -0.49
C TYR A 279 16.58 -9.31 -1.79
N GLU A 280 17.72 -9.39 -2.48
CA GLU A 280 17.89 -8.78 -3.81
C GLU A 280 16.99 -9.42 -4.87
N GLN A 281 16.81 -10.75 -4.80
CA GLN A 281 15.84 -11.45 -5.64
C GLN A 281 14.41 -10.98 -5.36
N PHE A 282 14.05 -10.79 -4.09
CA PHE A 282 12.75 -10.26 -3.70
C PHE A 282 12.50 -8.85 -4.25
N LYS A 283 13.47 -7.93 -4.16
CA LYS A 283 13.32 -6.56 -4.73
C LYS A 283 13.03 -6.60 -6.23
N ARG A 284 13.66 -7.51 -6.97
CA ARG A 284 13.33 -7.72 -8.39
C ARG A 284 11.94 -8.29 -8.55
N TYR A 285 11.58 -9.31 -7.77
CA TYR A 285 10.30 -9.99 -7.81
C TYR A 285 9.11 -9.05 -7.55
N ILE A 286 9.17 -8.23 -6.51
CA ILE A 286 8.08 -7.32 -6.14
C ILE A 286 7.86 -6.20 -7.17
N ARG A 287 8.93 -5.72 -7.83
CA ARG A 287 8.83 -4.76 -8.95
C ARG A 287 8.08 -5.33 -10.15
N LEU A 288 8.17 -6.64 -10.35
CA LEU A 288 7.50 -7.33 -11.46
C LEU A 288 6.02 -7.57 -11.13
N LEU A 289 5.73 -7.99 -9.90
CA LEU A 289 4.36 -8.20 -9.40
C LEU A 289 3.51 -6.94 -9.46
N SER A 290 4.15 -5.78 -9.29
CA SER A 290 3.47 -4.49 -9.19
C SER A 290 3.57 -3.63 -10.46
N ALA A 291 4.08 -4.17 -11.58
CA ALA A 291 4.24 -3.42 -12.83
C ALA A 291 2.92 -2.80 -13.33
N PRO A 292 2.92 -1.59 -13.92
CA PRO A 292 4.05 -0.68 -14.16
C PRO A 292 4.65 -0.03 -12.91
N GLY A 293 3.98 -0.17 -11.76
CA GLY A 293 4.38 0.29 -10.44
C GLY A 293 3.15 0.30 -9.52
N PRO A 294 3.31 0.16 -8.20
CA PRO A 294 2.20 0.35 -7.27
C PRO A 294 1.77 1.82 -7.27
N HIS A 295 0.48 2.04 -7.01
CA HIS A 295 -0.05 3.39 -6.82
C HIS A 295 0.20 3.87 -5.38
N VAL A 296 0.07 2.94 -4.42
CA VAL A 296 0.34 3.21 -3.00
C VAL A 296 1.01 2.00 -2.35
N PHE A 297 1.99 2.27 -1.49
CA PHE A 297 2.53 1.30 -0.54
C PHE A 297 1.84 1.45 0.81
N LEU A 298 1.44 0.34 1.41
CA LEU A 298 0.92 0.28 2.77
C LEU A 298 1.96 -0.42 3.64
N LEU A 299 2.68 0.34 4.46
CA LEU A 299 3.65 -0.19 5.40
C LEU A 299 2.95 -0.57 6.71
N VAL A 300 2.57 -1.84 6.85
CA VAL A 300 1.90 -2.39 8.02
C VAL A 300 2.93 -2.88 9.04
N LEU A 301 3.19 -2.05 10.05
CA LEU A 301 4.24 -2.29 11.04
C LEU A 301 3.65 -2.77 12.36
N TRP A 302 4.32 -3.77 12.95
CA TRP A 302 4.12 -4.20 14.32
C TRP A 302 5.32 -3.74 15.15
N PRO A 303 5.17 -2.72 16.01
CA PRO A 303 6.32 -2.08 16.64
C PRO A 303 7.22 -3.04 17.44
N TYR A 304 6.63 -4.00 18.16
CA TYR A 304 7.33 -4.86 19.12
C TYR A 304 8.55 -5.63 18.55
N ASP A 305 8.49 -6.06 17.30
CA ASP A 305 9.56 -6.81 16.62
C ASP A 305 10.15 -6.04 15.43
N PHE A 306 9.89 -4.74 15.34
CA PHE A 306 10.43 -3.89 14.28
C PHE A 306 11.83 -3.40 14.65
N THR A 307 12.81 -3.56 13.76
CA THR A 307 14.22 -3.23 14.02
C THR A 307 14.76 -2.21 13.01
N GLU A 308 15.87 -1.54 13.31
CA GLU A 308 16.58 -0.68 12.34
C GLU A 308 16.99 -1.44 11.06
N LYS A 309 17.28 -2.75 11.17
CA LYS A 309 17.53 -3.61 10.00
C LYS A 309 16.25 -3.79 9.16
N HIS A 310 15.10 -4.00 9.80
CA HIS A 310 13.80 -4.08 9.12
C HIS A 310 13.49 -2.77 8.40
N LYS A 311 13.70 -1.63 9.04
CA LYS A 311 13.58 -0.30 8.42
C LYS A 311 14.47 -0.18 7.19
N THR A 312 15.78 -0.40 7.33
CA THR A 312 16.73 -0.26 6.22
C THR A 312 16.34 -1.11 5.02
N ARG A 313 15.84 -2.34 5.26
CA ARG A 313 15.29 -3.19 4.20
C ARG A 313 14.03 -2.60 3.59
N LEU A 314 13.02 -2.22 4.38
CA LEU A 314 11.81 -1.60 3.83
C LEU A 314 12.10 -0.33 3.01
N GLU A 315 12.98 0.53 3.49
CA GLU A 315 13.43 1.72 2.76
C GLU A 315 14.11 1.36 1.44
N SER A 316 15.00 0.35 1.45
CA SER A 316 15.68 -0.13 0.25
C SER A 316 14.71 -0.76 -0.75
N VAL A 317 13.64 -1.43 -0.29
CA VAL A 317 12.55 -1.90 -1.18
C VAL A 317 11.88 -0.69 -1.83
N LEU A 318 11.46 0.32 -1.07
CA LEU A 318 10.80 1.52 -1.61
C LEU A 318 11.69 2.26 -2.62
N GLN A 319 12.96 2.52 -2.26
CA GLN A 319 13.95 3.15 -3.13
C GLN A 319 14.17 2.38 -4.43
N SER A 320 14.03 1.05 -4.40
CA SER A 320 14.16 0.24 -5.62
C SER A 320 13.08 0.54 -6.66
N PHE A 321 11.95 1.14 -6.27
CA PHE A 321 10.92 1.63 -7.19
C PHE A 321 11.22 3.06 -7.65
N SER A 322 11.38 3.99 -6.71
CA SER A 322 11.82 5.37 -6.95
C SER A 322 12.11 6.07 -5.62
N GLU A 323 12.84 7.20 -5.66
CA GLU A 323 12.97 8.08 -4.50
C GLU A 323 11.62 8.69 -4.06
N GLN A 324 10.67 8.83 -4.99
CA GLN A 324 9.31 9.29 -4.71
C GLN A 324 8.39 8.20 -4.16
N ALA A 325 8.85 6.95 -4.03
CA ALA A 325 8.03 5.87 -3.47
C ALA A 325 7.58 6.17 -2.02
N PHE A 326 8.40 6.89 -1.26
CA PHE A 326 8.04 7.38 0.08
C PHE A 326 6.86 8.35 0.04
N ASP A 327 6.70 9.11 -1.05
CA ASP A 327 5.58 10.02 -1.34
C ASP A 327 4.33 9.27 -1.82
N GLN A 328 4.41 7.96 -1.98
CA GLN A 328 3.27 7.07 -2.24
C GLN A 328 3.06 6.06 -1.11
N THR A 329 3.71 6.24 0.04
CA THR A 329 3.63 5.31 1.16
C THR A 329 2.77 5.83 2.32
N LEU A 330 1.87 4.98 2.82
CA LEU A 330 1.11 5.19 4.05
C LEU A 330 1.53 4.15 5.09
N VAL A 331 1.96 4.61 6.27
CA VAL A 331 2.33 3.73 7.38
C VAL A 331 1.09 3.35 8.19
N LEU A 332 0.85 2.07 8.40
CA LEU A 332 -0.26 1.54 9.18
C LEU A 332 0.31 0.82 10.40
N MET A 333 -0.19 1.16 11.60
CA MET A 333 0.32 0.59 12.85
C MET A 333 -0.82 0.29 13.81
N ASP A 334 -0.64 -0.73 14.64
CA ASP A 334 -1.56 -1.02 15.74
C ASP A 334 -1.43 0.04 16.85
N ARG A 335 -2.57 0.58 17.30
CA ARG A 335 -2.66 1.66 18.29
C ARG A 335 -2.16 1.25 19.67
N GLU A 336 -2.28 -0.02 20.05
CA GLU A 336 -2.04 -0.48 21.42
C GLU A 336 -0.55 -0.74 21.74
N LEU A 337 0.32 -0.70 20.72
CA LEU A 337 1.67 -1.25 20.83
C LEU A 337 2.81 -0.28 20.48
N TRP A 338 2.50 0.97 20.12
CA TRP A 338 3.55 1.95 19.88
C TRP A 338 4.12 2.50 21.19
N ASN A 339 5.37 2.15 21.47
CA ASN A 339 6.20 2.83 22.46
C ASN A 339 7.10 3.84 21.73
N MET A 340 7.16 5.08 22.22
CA MET A 340 7.86 6.21 21.59
C MET A 340 9.41 6.10 21.62
N ARG A 341 9.97 4.90 21.86
CA ARG A 341 11.41 4.63 21.99
C ARG A 341 12.11 4.33 20.66
N GLU A 342 11.37 4.10 19.58
CA GLU A 342 11.94 3.59 18.32
C GLU A 342 12.26 4.70 17.33
N SER A 343 13.54 5.09 17.29
CA SER A 343 14.09 6.06 16.33
C SER A 343 13.77 5.66 14.90
N HIS A 344 13.83 4.36 14.57
CA HIS A 344 13.59 3.85 13.23
C HIS A 344 12.17 4.06 12.75
N ILE A 345 11.16 3.73 13.55
CA ILE A 345 9.75 3.90 13.13
C ILE A 345 9.46 5.37 12.90
N THR A 346 9.92 6.22 13.82
CA THR A 346 9.74 7.67 13.74
C THR A 346 10.41 8.24 12.49
N ASP A 347 11.65 7.83 12.22
CA ASP A 347 12.38 8.22 11.01
C ASP A 347 11.67 7.76 9.73
N LEU A 348 11.17 6.52 9.71
CA LEU A 348 10.41 5.98 8.57
C LEU A 348 9.12 6.77 8.31
N ILE A 349 8.41 7.18 9.37
CA ILE A 349 7.20 8.03 9.27
C ILE A 349 7.56 9.42 8.73
N ILE A 350 8.64 10.03 9.24
CA ILE A 350 9.15 11.33 8.75
C ILE A 350 9.44 11.22 7.25
N ARG A 351 10.14 10.16 6.84
CA ARG A 351 10.47 9.91 5.44
C ARG A 351 9.24 9.71 4.56
N CYS A 352 8.17 9.13 5.10
CA CYS A 352 6.87 9.03 4.45
C CYS A 352 6.01 10.31 4.56
N ARG A 353 6.62 11.47 4.85
CA ARG A 353 5.98 12.79 5.04
C ARG A 353 4.90 12.81 6.12
N HIS A 354 5.16 12.16 7.25
CA HIS A 354 4.23 12.04 8.38
C HIS A 354 2.90 11.38 8.03
N ARG A 355 2.87 10.54 6.97
CA ARG A 355 1.67 9.82 6.58
C ARG A 355 1.61 8.47 7.28
N TYR A 356 0.85 8.46 8.35
CA TYR A 356 0.54 7.24 9.08
C TYR A 356 -0.92 7.21 9.51
N LYS A 357 -1.43 6.02 9.82
CA LYS A 357 -2.76 5.80 10.37
C LYS A 357 -2.74 4.65 11.39
N TRP A 358 -3.41 4.85 12.50
CA TRP A 358 -3.63 3.81 13.50
C TRP A 358 -4.71 2.84 13.04
N LEU A 359 -4.48 1.57 13.31
CA LEU A 359 -5.45 0.50 13.20
C LEU A 359 -5.89 0.13 14.62
N ASN A 360 -7.20 0.15 14.89
CA ASN A 360 -7.73 -0.38 16.15
C ASN A 360 -8.13 -1.85 15.96
N ASP A 361 -7.84 -2.71 16.94
CA ASP A 361 -8.16 -4.14 16.86
C ASP A 361 -9.69 -4.40 16.80
N THR A 362 -10.50 -3.44 17.29
CA THR A 362 -11.96 -3.42 17.13
C THR A 362 -12.41 -3.12 15.69
N GLU A 363 -11.63 -2.36 14.91
CA GLU A 363 -11.91 -2.02 13.51
C GLU A 363 -11.49 -3.13 12.53
N LEU A 364 -10.55 -3.99 12.93
CA LEU A 364 -10.06 -5.12 12.14
C LEU A 364 -10.84 -6.42 12.37
N ASN A 365 -11.75 -6.45 13.36
CA ASN A 365 -12.58 -7.61 13.68
C ASN A 365 -13.88 -7.63 12.85
N GLN A 366 -14.01 -8.64 11.99
CA GLN A 366 -15.08 -8.81 10.99
C GLN A 366 -16.51 -9.07 11.55
N ASN A 367 -16.72 -8.90 12.86
CA ASN A 367 -18.00 -9.23 13.50
C ASN A 367 -18.98 -8.05 13.53
N ASN A 368 -18.59 -6.86 13.05
CA ASN A 368 -19.42 -5.65 13.10
C ASN A 368 -19.45 -4.91 11.74
N GLN A 369 -20.44 -5.23 10.91
CA GLN A 369 -20.53 -4.78 9.51
C GLN A 369 -20.49 -3.23 9.36
N ASN A 370 -21.11 -2.49 10.28
CA ASN A 370 -21.21 -1.03 10.20
C ASN A 370 -19.88 -0.31 10.50
N MET A 371 -19.05 -0.79 11.44
CA MET A 371 -17.73 -0.18 11.70
C MET A 371 -16.73 -0.46 10.58
N THR A 372 -16.83 -1.66 9.98
CA THR A 372 -15.97 -2.08 8.86
C THR A 372 -16.07 -1.11 7.68
N GLU A 373 -17.28 -0.63 7.36
CA GLU A 373 -17.50 0.30 6.25
C GLU A 373 -16.89 1.68 6.50
N VAL A 374 -17.00 2.22 7.73
CA VAL A 374 -16.43 3.52 8.10
C VAL A 374 -14.91 3.50 8.03
N THR A 375 -14.27 2.45 8.54
CA THR A 375 -12.81 2.31 8.51
C THR A 375 -12.29 2.16 7.07
N VAL A 376 -12.99 1.38 6.25
CA VAL A 376 -12.70 1.22 4.81
C VAL A 376 -12.83 2.56 4.09
N LYS A 377 -13.92 3.31 4.29
CA LYS A 377 -14.13 4.65 3.71
C LYS A 377 -13.00 5.60 4.11
N SER A 378 -12.65 5.64 5.39
CA SER A 378 -11.57 6.48 5.90
C SER A 378 -10.20 6.10 5.32
N LEU A 379 -9.90 4.80 5.16
CA LEU A 379 -8.63 4.35 4.58
C LEU A 379 -8.55 4.68 3.08
N PHE A 380 -9.61 4.42 2.31
CA PHE A 380 -9.66 4.78 0.89
C PHE A 380 -9.65 6.30 0.67
N SER A 381 -10.26 7.09 1.55
CA SER A 381 -10.19 8.56 1.49
C SER A 381 -8.75 9.02 1.60
N ARG A 382 -8.01 8.47 2.57
CA ARG A 382 -6.60 8.83 2.77
C ARG A 382 -5.72 8.45 1.58
N ILE A 383 -5.96 7.27 1.01
CA ILE A 383 -5.28 6.80 -0.21
C ILE A 383 -5.59 7.75 -1.37
N SER A 384 -6.82 8.23 -1.49
CA SER A 384 -7.26 9.09 -2.59
C SER A 384 -6.66 10.49 -2.46
N ASP A 385 -6.65 11.08 -1.26
CA ASP A 385 -5.96 12.35 -0.98
C ASP A 385 -4.47 12.27 -1.38
N MET A 386 -3.81 11.15 -1.07
CA MET A 386 -2.40 10.95 -1.42
C MET A 386 -2.18 10.92 -2.94
N LEU A 387 -3.11 10.36 -3.70
CA LEU A 387 -3.03 10.27 -5.16
C LEU A 387 -3.34 11.60 -5.83
N GLU A 388 -4.21 12.43 -5.25
CA GLU A 388 -4.55 13.75 -5.77
C GLU A 388 -3.47 14.80 -5.48
N LEU A 389 -2.87 14.80 -4.29
CA LEU A 389 -1.79 15.71 -3.92
C LEU A 389 -0.52 15.54 -4.75
N ASN A 390 -0.30 14.33 -5.30
CA ASN A 390 0.86 14.04 -6.14
C ASN A 390 0.68 14.46 -7.62
N LYS A 391 -0.48 15.00 -8.01
CA LYS A 391 -0.73 15.48 -9.39
C LYS A 391 0.05 16.75 -9.76
N GLU A 392 0.50 17.55 -8.80
CA GLU A 392 1.19 18.83 -9.08
C GLU A 392 2.63 18.68 -9.61
N HIS A 393 3.16 17.46 -9.80
CA HIS A 393 4.54 17.23 -10.26
C HIS A 393 4.67 16.36 -11.51
N LEU A 394 3.60 16.12 -12.25
CA LEU A 394 3.67 15.45 -13.55
C LEU A 394 3.09 16.38 -14.62
N VAL A 395 3.92 16.72 -15.61
CA VAL A 395 3.53 17.39 -16.84
C VAL A 395 2.34 16.63 -17.45
N PRO A 396 1.22 17.30 -17.80
CA PRO A 396 0.06 16.60 -18.32
C PRO A 396 0.34 16.13 -19.75
N GLU A 397 0.27 14.81 -19.97
CA GLU A 397 -0.13 14.31 -21.29
C GLU A 397 -1.63 14.58 -21.48
N PRO A 398 -2.07 14.91 -22.70
CA PRO A 398 -3.39 15.48 -22.91
C PRO A 398 -4.49 14.46 -22.64
N GLU A 399 -5.40 14.80 -21.71
CA GLU A 399 -6.67 14.11 -21.52
C GLU A 399 -7.58 14.38 -22.72
N ASP A 400 -7.90 13.34 -23.50
CA ASP A 400 -9.09 13.35 -24.35
C ASP A 400 -10.27 12.79 -23.56
N LYS A 401 -11.25 13.66 -23.30
CA LYS A 401 -12.50 13.33 -22.63
C LYS A 401 -13.48 12.75 -23.64
N THR A 402 -13.59 11.43 -23.67
CA THR A 402 -14.81 10.77 -24.16
C THR A 402 -15.17 9.56 -23.29
N SER A 403 -16.29 9.72 -22.57
CA SER A 403 -17.25 8.73 -22.06
C SER A 403 -16.85 7.24 -21.96
N GLU A 404 -16.96 6.72 -20.73
CA GLU A 404 -17.39 5.36 -20.35
C GLU A 404 -17.36 4.28 -21.45
N ASN A 405 -16.28 3.49 -21.50
CA ASN A 405 -16.39 2.03 -21.68
C ASN A 405 -15.13 1.28 -21.22
N THR A 406 -15.36 0.13 -20.59
CA THR A 406 -14.38 -0.86 -20.09
C THR A 406 -13.59 -1.61 -21.18
N ASP A 407 -13.46 -1.07 -22.40
CA ASP A 407 -13.15 -1.82 -23.64
C ASP A 407 -11.65 -1.85 -24.03
N CYS A 408 -10.72 -1.87 -23.09
CA CYS A 408 -9.31 -2.08 -23.44
C CYS A 408 -9.00 -3.58 -23.64
N LEU A 409 -8.77 -4.00 -24.89
CA LEU A 409 -8.32 -5.34 -25.21
C LEU A 409 -6.83 -5.51 -24.83
N ARG A 410 -6.45 -6.66 -24.29
CA ARG A 410 -5.13 -6.88 -23.67
C ARG A 410 -4.50 -8.16 -24.22
N ILE A 411 -3.40 -8.00 -24.92
CA ILE A 411 -2.76 -9.05 -25.73
C ILE A 411 -1.33 -9.25 -25.25
N THR A 412 -0.93 -10.49 -24.98
CA THR A 412 0.47 -10.84 -24.69
C THR A 412 1.03 -11.73 -25.80
N LEU A 413 2.19 -11.37 -26.36
CA LEU A 413 2.87 -12.15 -27.40
C LEU A 413 3.87 -13.09 -26.73
N ILE A 414 3.73 -14.42 -26.89
CA ILE A 414 4.61 -15.42 -26.29
C ILE A 414 5.16 -16.39 -27.34
N GLY A 415 6.26 -17.07 -27.05
CA GLY A 415 6.92 -18.00 -27.98
C GLY A 415 8.44 -17.87 -27.96
N LYS A 416 9.14 -18.73 -28.71
CA LYS A 416 10.62 -18.80 -28.77
C LYS A 416 11.25 -17.50 -29.31
N THR A 417 12.54 -17.27 -29.04
CA THR A 417 13.28 -16.16 -29.64
C THR A 417 13.28 -16.27 -31.17
N GLY A 418 13.12 -15.15 -31.86
CA GLY A 418 13.21 -15.08 -33.32
C GLY A 418 11.96 -15.50 -34.09
N THR A 419 10.85 -15.84 -33.43
CA THR A 419 9.60 -16.25 -34.12
C THR A 419 8.77 -15.08 -34.68
N GLY A 420 9.19 -13.83 -34.44
CA GLY A 420 8.50 -12.64 -34.96
C GLY A 420 7.51 -11.96 -34.01
N LYS A 421 7.64 -12.17 -32.69
CA LYS A 421 6.82 -11.50 -31.65
C LYS A 421 6.82 -9.98 -31.79
N SER A 422 7.97 -9.34 -31.69
CA SER A 422 8.09 -7.88 -31.81
C SER A 422 7.56 -7.32 -33.14
N SER A 423 7.78 -8.04 -34.25
CA SER A 423 7.22 -7.67 -35.56
C SER A 423 5.69 -7.76 -35.59
N SER A 424 5.12 -8.79 -34.96
CA SER A 424 3.66 -8.95 -34.82
C SER A 424 3.07 -7.88 -33.91
N GLY A 425 3.73 -7.54 -32.80
CA GLY A 425 3.35 -6.42 -31.94
C GLY A 425 3.32 -5.10 -32.70
N ASN A 426 4.34 -4.84 -33.53
CA ASN A 426 4.37 -3.66 -34.40
C ASN A 426 3.26 -3.67 -35.46
N THR A 427 2.87 -4.84 -35.96
CA THR A 427 1.76 -4.98 -36.92
C THR A 427 0.42 -4.59 -36.27
N ILE A 428 0.22 -5.00 -35.01
CA ILE A 428 -0.99 -4.66 -34.23
C ILE A 428 -1.00 -3.17 -33.88
N VAL A 429 0.09 -2.66 -33.29
CA VAL A 429 0.20 -1.28 -32.79
C VAL A 429 0.25 -0.24 -33.92
N ASN A 430 0.91 -0.58 -35.04
CA ASN A 430 1.11 0.21 -36.27
C ASN A 430 1.95 1.49 -36.12
N THR A 431 1.66 2.34 -35.15
CA THR A 431 2.29 3.67 -35.02
C THR A 431 3.73 3.56 -34.52
N GLY A 432 4.71 4.05 -35.28
CA GLY A 432 6.09 4.25 -34.82
C GLY A 432 6.97 3.01 -34.60
N LYS A 433 6.44 1.79 -34.83
CA LYS A 433 7.14 0.50 -34.60
C LYS A 433 7.89 0.46 -33.25
N PRO A 434 7.18 0.59 -32.13
CA PRO A 434 7.79 0.79 -30.81
C PRO A 434 8.61 -0.43 -30.35
N PHE A 435 8.25 -1.64 -30.78
CA PHE A 435 9.01 -2.84 -30.46
C PHE A 435 10.20 -2.98 -31.39
N LYS A 436 11.41 -3.00 -30.83
CA LYS A 436 12.64 -3.13 -31.62
C LYS A 436 12.75 -4.51 -32.27
N ALA A 437 12.42 -4.60 -33.55
CA ALA A 437 12.55 -5.82 -34.36
C ALA A 437 13.68 -5.68 -35.38
N LYS A 438 14.68 -6.57 -35.33
CA LYS A 438 15.74 -6.67 -36.34
C LYS A 438 16.24 -8.11 -36.48
N PRO A 439 16.72 -8.52 -37.67
CA PRO A 439 17.47 -9.77 -37.82
C PRO A 439 18.68 -9.76 -36.88
N SER A 440 18.77 -10.77 -36.02
CA SER A 440 19.83 -10.89 -35.02
C SER A 440 19.95 -12.34 -34.58
N GLN A 441 21.18 -12.85 -34.50
CA GLN A 441 21.47 -14.15 -33.88
C GLN A 441 21.43 -14.11 -32.35
N LYS A 442 21.36 -12.91 -31.76
CA LYS A 442 21.22 -12.69 -30.30
C LYS A 442 19.82 -12.15 -29.96
N PRO A 443 19.26 -12.45 -28.78
CA PRO A 443 17.98 -11.89 -28.35
C PRO A 443 18.02 -10.36 -28.32
N VAL A 444 17.06 -9.74 -29.01
CA VAL A 444 16.89 -8.28 -29.05
C VAL A 444 16.00 -7.84 -27.89
N THR A 445 14.85 -8.48 -27.74
CA THR A 445 13.93 -8.29 -26.60
C THR A 445 14.42 -9.11 -25.41
N LYS A 446 14.80 -8.44 -24.32
CA LYS A 446 15.31 -9.06 -23.08
C LYS A 446 14.36 -8.95 -21.89
N VAL A 447 13.38 -8.05 -21.98
CA VAL A 447 12.39 -7.76 -20.94
C VAL A 447 11.05 -7.46 -21.62
N CYS A 448 9.95 -7.73 -20.93
CA CYS A 448 8.61 -7.43 -21.45
C CYS A 448 8.44 -5.92 -21.64
N GLN A 449 7.85 -5.54 -22.77
CA GLN A 449 7.54 -4.17 -23.15
C GLN A 449 6.05 -4.06 -23.46
N LYS A 450 5.39 -3.01 -22.96
CA LYS A 450 3.97 -2.75 -23.16
C LYS A 450 3.80 -1.52 -24.03
N GLU A 451 2.91 -1.60 -25.01
CA GLU A 451 2.49 -0.48 -25.84
C GLU A 451 0.97 -0.49 -25.99
N GLU A 452 0.38 0.69 -26.17
CA GLU A 452 -1.06 0.87 -26.36
C GLU A 452 -1.35 1.60 -27.68
N THR A 453 -2.47 1.24 -28.31
CA THR A 453 -2.93 1.89 -29.54
C THR A 453 -4.44 1.95 -29.59
N LEU A 454 -4.97 2.77 -30.51
CA LEU A 454 -6.38 2.77 -30.89
C LEU A 454 -6.53 2.07 -32.25
N PHE A 455 -7.30 0.98 -32.27
CA PHE A 455 -7.68 0.27 -33.49
C PHE A 455 -9.18 0.42 -33.71
N GLU A 456 -9.60 1.09 -34.80
CA GLU A 456 -11.02 1.35 -35.11
C GLU A 456 -11.80 1.92 -33.90
N GLY A 457 -11.18 2.81 -33.12
CA GLY A 457 -11.77 3.42 -31.92
C GLY A 457 -11.68 2.58 -30.64
N ARG A 458 -11.24 1.33 -30.72
CA ARG A 458 -11.03 0.45 -29.55
C ARG A 458 -9.59 0.54 -29.03
N ARG A 459 -9.43 0.62 -27.70
CA ARG A 459 -8.11 0.56 -27.05
C ARG A 459 -7.57 -0.87 -27.10
N VAL A 460 -6.32 -1.01 -27.52
CA VAL A 460 -5.60 -2.29 -27.56
C VAL A 460 -4.24 -2.12 -26.91
N ALA A 461 -4.01 -2.85 -25.82
CA ALA A 461 -2.73 -2.97 -25.15
C ALA A 461 -2.02 -4.25 -25.57
N VAL A 462 -0.76 -4.14 -25.98
CA VAL A 462 0.07 -5.26 -26.45
C VAL A 462 1.34 -5.34 -25.61
N VAL A 463 1.65 -6.54 -25.10
CA VAL A 463 2.92 -6.84 -24.44
C VAL A 463 3.77 -7.74 -25.32
N ASP A 464 4.94 -7.26 -25.74
CA ASP A 464 6.00 -8.07 -26.35
C ASP A 464 6.85 -8.71 -25.25
N THR A 465 7.09 -10.02 -25.31
CA THR A 465 7.88 -10.75 -24.31
C THR A 465 9.23 -11.20 -24.88
N PRO A 466 10.26 -11.45 -24.04
CA PRO A 466 11.42 -12.22 -24.47
C PRO A 466 11.03 -13.66 -24.86
N GLY A 467 11.98 -14.44 -25.40
CA GLY A 467 11.79 -15.85 -25.69
C GLY A 467 11.61 -16.68 -24.42
N LEU A 468 10.39 -16.80 -23.92
CA LEU A 468 10.09 -17.59 -22.72
C LEU A 468 10.44 -19.06 -22.99
N PHE A 469 11.12 -19.69 -22.01
CA PHE A 469 11.54 -21.10 -22.08
C PHE A 469 12.50 -21.44 -23.22
N ASP A 470 13.24 -20.45 -23.72
CA ASP A 470 14.38 -20.65 -24.63
C ASP A 470 15.65 -21.04 -23.84
N THR A 471 16.60 -21.69 -24.51
CA THR A 471 17.84 -22.23 -23.89
C THR A 471 18.76 -21.17 -23.29
N GLU A 472 18.61 -19.90 -23.68
CA GLU A 472 19.46 -18.80 -23.21
C GLU A 472 19.01 -18.13 -21.89
N MET A 473 17.78 -18.40 -21.41
CA MET A 473 17.26 -17.80 -20.16
C MET A 473 17.31 -18.79 -18.99
N SER A 474 17.80 -18.32 -17.84
CA SER A 474 17.68 -19.09 -16.60
C SER A 474 16.22 -19.20 -16.16
N TYR A 475 15.91 -20.27 -15.43
CA TYR A 475 14.57 -20.52 -14.89
C TYR A 475 14.00 -19.31 -14.13
N ASP A 476 14.83 -18.65 -13.32
CA ASP A 476 14.42 -17.45 -12.56
C ASP A 476 14.05 -16.28 -13.46
N LYS A 477 14.80 -16.04 -14.53
CA LYS A 477 14.49 -14.99 -15.51
C LYS A 477 13.20 -15.30 -16.27
N VAL A 478 12.97 -16.57 -16.61
CA VAL A 478 11.71 -17.00 -17.25
C VAL A 478 10.52 -16.74 -16.32
N ASN A 479 10.63 -17.08 -15.03
CA ASN A 479 9.55 -16.82 -14.06
C ASN A 479 9.28 -15.33 -13.86
N VAL A 480 10.34 -14.54 -13.79
CA VAL A 480 10.30 -13.07 -13.70
C VAL A 480 9.52 -12.47 -14.88
N GLU A 481 9.87 -12.84 -16.11
CA GLU A 481 9.25 -12.27 -17.30
C GLU A 481 7.84 -12.82 -17.55
N ARG A 482 7.57 -14.07 -17.15
CA ARG A 482 6.21 -14.66 -17.15
C ARG A 482 5.27 -13.88 -16.22
N LEU A 483 5.75 -13.47 -15.06
CA LEU A 483 4.98 -12.65 -14.13
C LEU A 483 4.77 -11.23 -14.65
N ARG A 484 5.83 -10.65 -15.19
CA ARG A 484 5.82 -9.29 -15.74
C ARG A 484 4.80 -9.15 -16.87
N CYS A 485 4.73 -10.12 -17.78
CA CYS A 485 3.84 -10.03 -18.93
C CYS A 485 2.35 -10.06 -18.56
N VAL A 486 2.00 -10.71 -17.45
CA VAL A 486 0.62 -10.70 -16.90
C VAL A 486 0.35 -9.41 -16.14
N SER A 487 1.30 -8.99 -15.29
CA SER A 487 1.14 -7.83 -14.41
C SER A 487 1.03 -6.51 -15.17
N LEU A 488 1.70 -6.39 -16.33
CA LEU A 488 1.59 -5.22 -17.21
C LEU A 488 0.17 -4.99 -17.79
N LEU A 489 -0.71 -6.00 -17.72
CA LEU A 489 -2.01 -6.01 -18.39
C LEU A 489 -3.18 -6.25 -17.42
N ALA A 490 -3.24 -5.57 -16.27
CA ALA A 490 -4.31 -5.76 -15.30
C ALA A 490 -5.74 -5.65 -15.88
N PRO A 491 -6.70 -6.49 -15.43
CA PRO A 491 -6.59 -7.60 -14.46
C PRO A 491 -5.82 -8.85 -14.96
N GLY A 492 -5.41 -8.84 -16.23
CA GLY A 492 -4.59 -9.85 -16.89
C GLY A 492 -4.90 -9.92 -18.39
N PRO A 493 -4.08 -10.60 -19.21
CA PRO A 493 -4.29 -10.65 -20.66
C PRO A 493 -5.59 -11.38 -21.00
N HIS A 494 -6.33 -10.81 -21.96
CA HIS A 494 -7.47 -11.49 -22.57
C HIS A 494 -7.01 -12.65 -23.46
N VAL A 495 -5.85 -12.49 -24.11
CA VAL A 495 -5.27 -13.48 -25.01
C VAL A 495 -3.76 -13.53 -24.91
N PHE A 496 -3.23 -14.75 -25.01
CA PHE A 496 -1.85 -15.03 -25.34
C PHE A 496 -1.76 -15.43 -26.81
N LEU A 497 -1.02 -14.65 -27.61
CA LEU A 497 -0.70 -15.02 -28.97
C LEU A 497 0.60 -15.83 -28.95
N LEU A 498 0.49 -17.14 -29.19
CA LEU A 498 1.62 -18.04 -29.28
C LEU A 498 2.23 -17.95 -30.68
N VAL A 499 3.32 -17.21 -30.80
CA VAL A 499 3.92 -16.82 -32.07
C VAL A 499 4.89 -17.88 -32.58
N LEU A 500 4.58 -18.43 -33.75
CA LEU A 500 5.34 -19.46 -34.47
C LEU A 500 5.70 -18.97 -35.88
N GLN A 501 6.80 -19.45 -36.44
CA GLN A 501 7.25 -19.09 -37.79
C GLN A 501 6.91 -20.22 -38.77
N LEU A 502 6.21 -19.91 -39.88
CA LEU A 502 5.76 -20.92 -40.86
C LEU A 502 6.89 -21.65 -41.58
N GLU A 503 7.99 -20.98 -41.89
CA GLU A 503 9.10 -21.56 -42.66
C GLU A 503 9.88 -22.65 -41.92
N LYS A 504 9.64 -22.85 -40.62
CA LYS A 504 10.38 -23.81 -39.80
C LYS A 504 9.53 -25.05 -39.56
N ARG A 505 10.14 -26.24 -39.75
CA ARG A 505 9.56 -27.51 -39.30
C ARG A 505 9.30 -27.43 -37.80
N PHE A 506 8.13 -27.84 -37.35
CA PHE A 506 7.81 -27.99 -35.93
C PHE A 506 8.66 -29.10 -35.31
N THR A 507 9.85 -28.72 -34.87
CA THR A 507 10.81 -29.62 -34.26
C THR A 507 10.30 -30.14 -32.91
N THR A 508 10.86 -31.26 -32.44
CA THR A 508 10.63 -31.74 -31.07
C THR A 508 10.93 -30.67 -30.03
N GLU A 509 11.90 -29.80 -30.31
CA GLU A 509 12.23 -28.65 -29.47
C GLU A 509 11.10 -27.62 -29.41
N GLU A 510 10.49 -27.24 -30.54
CA GLU A 510 9.36 -26.30 -30.56
C GLU A 510 8.15 -26.85 -29.81
N LYS A 511 7.80 -28.12 -30.00
CA LYS A 511 6.70 -28.75 -29.26
C LYS A 511 6.96 -28.74 -27.76
N LYS A 512 8.20 -29.06 -27.36
CA LYS A 512 8.64 -28.97 -25.96
C LYS A 512 8.52 -27.54 -25.43
N THR A 513 8.86 -26.51 -26.22
CA THR A 513 8.66 -25.11 -25.82
C THR A 513 7.17 -24.79 -25.61
N ILE A 514 6.27 -25.26 -26.48
CA ILE A 514 4.82 -25.07 -26.33
C ILE A 514 4.32 -25.73 -25.04
N GLU A 515 4.74 -26.96 -24.76
CA GLU A 515 4.41 -27.66 -23.52
C GLU A 515 4.95 -26.93 -22.28
N LEU A 516 6.19 -26.43 -22.33
CA LEU A 516 6.79 -25.65 -21.24
C LEU A 516 6.04 -24.34 -21.01
N ILE A 517 5.58 -23.67 -22.07
CA ILE A 517 4.72 -22.49 -21.98
C ILE A 517 3.40 -22.85 -21.29
N LYS A 518 2.70 -23.91 -21.75
CA LYS A 518 1.45 -24.37 -21.14
C LYS A 518 1.66 -24.73 -19.66
N LYS A 519 2.71 -25.49 -19.34
CA LYS A 519 3.07 -25.84 -17.96
C LYS A 519 3.39 -24.59 -17.12
N GLY A 520 4.10 -23.64 -17.69
CA GLY A 520 4.52 -22.40 -17.03
C GLY A 520 3.35 -21.50 -16.65
N PHE A 521 2.35 -21.36 -17.52
CA PHE A 521 1.11 -20.62 -17.22
C PHE A 521 0.02 -21.49 -16.57
N GLY A 522 0.29 -22.78 -16.38
CA GLY A 522 -0.57 -23.68 -15.63
C GLY A 522 -1.83 -24.12 -16.37
N LYS A 523 -2.60 -24.96 -15.67
CA LYS A 523 -3.78 -25.62 -16.25
C LYS A 523 -4.85 -24.60 -16.61
N GLY A 524 -5.39 -24.72 -17.82
CA GLY A 524 -6.48 -23.87 -18.30
C GLY A 524 -6.01 -22.63 -19.06
N VAL A 525 -4.69 -22.38 -19.15
CA VAL A 525 -4.15 -21.32 -20.02
C VAL A 525 -4.53 -21.53 -21.47
N GLU A 526 -4.75 -22.78 -21.89
CA GLU A 526 -5.14 -23.15 -23.25
C GLU A 526 -6.39 -22.39 -23.68
N LYS A 527 -7.33 -22.10 -22.77
CA LYS A 527 -8.54 -21.31 -23.04
C LYS A 527 -8.25 -19.88 -23.49
N PHE A 528 -7.05 -19.35 -23.24
CA PHE A 528 -6.65 -17.99 -23.56
C PHE A 528 -5.60 -17.92 -24.68
N ILE A 529 -5.24 -19.04 -25.30
CA ILE A 529 -4.20 -19.09 -26.35
C ILE A 529 -4.83 -19.07 -27.74
N ILE A 530 -4.25 -18.25 -28.63
CA ILE A 530 -4.42 -18.33 -30.08
C ILE A 530 -3.03 -18.50 -30.71
N PHE A 531 -2.89 -19.44 -31.64
CA PHE A 531 -1.65 -19.63 -32.39
C PHE A 531 -1.50 -18.52 -33.44
N LEU A 532 -0.39 -17.81 -33.44
CA LEU A 532 -0.10 -16.77 -34.43
C LEU A 532 1.08 -17.21 -35.30
N PHE A 533 0.79 -17.50 -36.56
CA PHE A 533 1.78 -17.86 -37.55
C PHE A 533 2.32 -16.61 -38.24
N THR A 534 3.64 -16.42 -38.23
CA THR A 534 4.32 -15.34 -38.95
C THR A 534 4.89 -15.85 -40.27
N HIS A 535 5.28 -14.92 -41.14
CA HIS A 535 5.75 -15.20 -42.51
C HIS A 535 4.64 -15.80 -43.38
N GLY A 536 3.42 -15.27 -43.26
CA GLY A 536 2.30 -15.65 -44.13
C GLY A 536 2.56 -15.42 -45.62
N ASP A 537 3.53 -14.57 -45.98
CA ASP A 537 4.02 -14.40 -47.35
C ASP A 537 4.65 -15.66 -47.97
N LYS A 538 4.89 -16.69 -47.16
CA LYS A 538 5.54 -17.95 -47.54
C LYS A 538 4.57 -19.11 -47.74
N LEU A 539 3.29 -18.85 -47.54
CA LEU A 539 2.25 -19.84 -47.62
C LEU A 539 1.57 -19.75 -48.99
N ASP A 540 1.73 -20.78 -49.82
CA ASP A 540 1.11 -20.87 -51.15
C ASP A 540 -0.31 -21.49 -51.11
N THR A 541 -0.71 -22.01 -49.95
CA THR A 541 -2.00 -22.69 -49.70
C THR A 541 -2.73 -22.08 -48.49
N PRO A 542 -4.01 -22.39 -48.24
CA PRO A 542 -4.64 -22.04 -46.98
C PRO A 542 -3.92 -22.67 -45.78
N ILE A 543 -3.86 -21.96 -44.66
CA ILE A 543 -3.17 -22.41 -43.45
C ILE A 543 -3.78 -23.69 -42.87
N GLU A 544 -5.08 -23.90 -43.08
CA GLU A 544 -5.81 -25.11 -42.73
C GLU A 544 -5.21 -26.33 -43.42
N THR A 545 -4.93 -26.22 -44.72
CA THR A 545 -4.31 -27.29 -45.52
C THR A 545 -2.88 -27.56 -45.03
N PHE A 546 -2.11 -26.51 -44.76
CA PHE A 546 -0.77 -26.67 -44.20
C PHE A 546 -0.78 -27.37 -42.84
N ILE A 547 -1.69 -26.98 -41.93
CA ILE A 547 -1.82 -27.65 -40.63
C ILE A 547 -2.21 -29.13 -40.82
N GLN A 548 -3.12 -29.42 -41.74
CA GLN A 548 -3.60 -30.78 -41.96
C GLN A 548 -2.53 -31.71 -42.55
N ASP A 549 -1.80 -31.22 -43.55
CA ASP A 549 -0.95 -32.04 -44.41
C ASP A 549 0.53 -32.02 -43.99
N GLU A 550 1.01 -30.89 -43.43
CA GLU A 550 2.43 -30.65 -43.16
C GLU A 550 2.80 -30.70 -41.66
N THR A 551 1.83 -30.96 -40.77
CA THR A 551 2.08 -31.10 -39.33
C THR A 551 1.71 -32.48 -38.81
N ASP A 552 2.44 -32.95 -37.79
CA ASP A 552 2.15 -34.23 -37.17
C ASP A 552 1.08 -34.15 -36.07
N GLU A 553 0.58 -35.32 -35.68
CA GLU A 553 -0.52 -35.47 -34.72
C GLU A 553 -0.23 -34.84 -33.36
N VAL A 554 1.04 -34.73 -32.94
CA VAL A 554 1.39 -34.07 -31.66
C VAL A 554 1.13 -32.57 -31.76
N PHE A 555 1.49 -31.94 -32.87
CA PHE A 555 1.19 -30.52 -33.08
C PHE A 555 -0.31 -30.27 -33.21
N LYS A 556 -1.02 -31.11 -33.97
CA LYS A 556 -2.49 -31.04 -34.08
C LYS A 556 -3.17 -31.16 -32.73
N GLN A 557 -2.69 -32.06 -31.86
CA GLN A 557 -3.18 -32.17 -30.49
C GLN A 557 -2.95 -30.88 -29.67
N LEU A 558 -1.77 -30.27 -29.76
CA LEU A 558 -1.47 -29.02 -29.07
C LEU A 558 -2.38 -27.86 -29.52
N LEU A 559 -2.70 -27.82 -30.82
CA LEU A 559 -3.62 -26.85 -31.40
C LEU A 559 -5.07 -27.11 -30.95
N SER A 560 -5.50 -28.38 -30.96
CA SER A 560 -6.82 -28.84 -30.49
C SER A 560 -7.03 -28.56 -29.01
N ASP A 561 -6.00 -28.74 -28.17
CA ASP A 561 -6.06 -28.35 -26.74
C ASP A 561 -6.39 -26.87 -26.56
N CYS A 562 -5.96 -26.05 -27.53
CA CYS A 562 -6.26 -24.62 -27.60
C CYS A 562 -7.47 -24.31 -28.49
N GLY A 563 -8.38 -25.28 -28.70
CA GLY A 563 -9.66 -25.09 -29.37
C GLY A 563 -9.57 -24.70 -30.84
N ASP A 564 -8.52 -25.17 -31.54
CA ASP A 564 -8.32 -24.97 -32.99
C ASP A 564 -8.23 -23.50 -33.41
N ARG A 565 -7.76 -22.63 -32.51
CA ARG A 565 -7.63 -21.20 -32.77
C ARG A 565 -6.25 -20.85 -33.30
N PHE A 566 -6.21 -20.37 -34.54
CA PHE A 566 -5.00 -19.82 -35.16
C PHE A 566 -5.28 -18.59 -36.02
N HIS A 567 -4.23 -17.84 -36.32
CA HIS A 567 -4.24 -16.69 -37.23
C HIS A 567 -2.88 -16.57 -37.93
N VAL A 568 -2.82 -15.89 -39.07
CA VAL A 568 -1.61 -15.75 -39.90
C VAL A 568 -1.33 -14.29 -40.16
N PHE A 569 -0.09 -13.85 -39.92
CA PHE A 569 0.40 -12.53 -40.27
C PHE A 569 1.46 -12.58 -41.37
N ASP A 570 1.26 -11.72 -42.36
CA ASP A 570 2.33 -11.27 -43.26
C ASP A 570 2.87 -9.94 -42.73
N ASN A 571 3.89 -10.00 -41.88
CA ASN A 571 4.46 -8.80 -41.24
C ASN A 571 5.19 -7.87 -42.22
N LYS A 572 5.29 -8.21 -43.51
CA LYS A 572 5.83 -7.32 -44.55
C LYS A 572 4.76 -6.43 -45.17
N LYS A 573 3.49 -6.85 -45.11
CA LYS A 573 2.36 -6.05 -45.58
C LYS A 573 1.84 -5.16 -44.47
N ASN A 574 1.56 -3.91 -44.82
CA ASN A 574 0.82 -3.01 -43.93
C ASN A 574 -0.69 -3.18 -44.15
N ASP A 575 -1.17 -4.42 -43.99
CA ASP A 575 -2.58 -4.77 -44.22
C ASP A 575 -3.33 -4.81 -42.88
N ARG A 576 -4.21 -3.84 -42.68
CA ARG A 576 -4.99 -3.70 -41.45
C ARG A 576 -6.13 -4.72 -41.35
N THR A 577 -6.49 -5.40 -42.45
CA THR A 577 -7.53 -6.45 -42.44
C THR A 577 -7.09 -7.65 -41.60
N GLN A 578 -5.82 -8.04 -41.66
CA GLN A 578 -5.25 -9.12 -40.83
C GLN A 578 -5.43 -8.82 -39.33
N VAL A 579 -5.14 -7.59 -38.92
CA VAL A 579 -5.33 -7.18 -37.52
C VAL A 579 -6.81 -7.21 -37.15
N LYS A 580 -7.70 -6.71 -38.01
CA LYS A 580 -9.15 -6.73 -37.77
C LYS A 580 -9.68 -8.16 -37.58
N GLU A 581 -9.29 -9.08 -38.45
CA GLU A 581 -9.66 -10.49 -38.35
C GLU A 581 -9.12 -11.15 -37.08
N LEU A 582 -7.88 -10.85 -36.69
CA LEU A 582 -7.32 -11.31 -35.42
C LEU A 582 -8.15 -10.81 -34.24
N LEU A 583 -8.49 -9.51 -34.20
CA LEU A 583 -9.28 -8.94 -33.10
C LEU A 583 -10.66 -9.59 -33.01
N GLN A 584 -11.29 -9.90 -34.15
CA GLN A 584 -12.57 -10.62 -34.17
C GLN A 584 -12.44 -12.04 -33.57
N LYS A 585 -11.38 -12.79 -33.94
CA LYS A 585 -11.11 -14.12 -33.35
C LYS A 585 -10.88 -14.03 -31.84
N ILE A 586 -10.21 -12.98 -31.36
CA ILE A 586 -10.01 -12.73 -29.94
C ILE A 586 -11.35 -12.45 -29.24
N ASP A 587 -12.23 -11.64 -29.83
CA ASP A 587 -13.54 -11.34 -29.25
C ASP A 587 -14.42 -12.58 -29.14
N ASP A 588 -14.41 -13.46 -30.15
CA ASP A 588 -15.16 -14.71 -30.11
C ASP A 588 -14.62 -15.65 -29.03
N MET A 589 -13.29 -15.69 -28.85
CA MET A 589 -12.68 -16.39 -27.73
C MET A 589 -13.09 -15.80 -26.38
N VAL A 590 -13.01 -14.49 -26.20
CA VAL A 590 -13.35 -13.82 -24.94
C VAL A 590 -14.82 -14.06 -24.60
N LYS A 591 -15.73 -14.00 -25.58
CA LYS A 591 -17.14 -14.36 -25.41
C LYS A 591 -17.32 -15.82 -24.97
N LYS A 592 -16.62 -16.76 -25.59
CA LYS A 592 -16.64 -18.19 -25.20
C LYS A 592 -16.11 -18.39 -23.77
N ASN A 593 -15.18 -17.55 -23.34
CA ASN A 593 -14.66 -17.50 -21.97
C ASN A 593 -15.51 -16.62 -21.03
N LYS A 594 -16.73 -16.23 -21.42
CA LYS A 594 -17.65 -15.41 -20.59
C LYS A 594 -17.08 -14.05 -20.16
N GLY A 595 -16.19 -13.47 -20.97
CA GLY A 595 -15.52 -12.20 -20.65
C GLY A 595 -14.35 -12.34 -19.67
N GLU A 596 -13.99 -13.55 -19.24
CA GLU A 596 -12.86 -13.77 -18.35
C GLU A 596 -11.52 -13.52 -19.06
N CYS A 597 -10.53 -13.09 -18.30
CA CYS A 597 -9.13 -12.98 -18.73
C CYS A 597 -8.25 -13.89 -17.88
N TYR A 598 -7.03 -14.15 -18.32
CA TYR A 598 -6.07 -14.91 -17.54
C TYR A 598 -5.55 -14.06 -16.38
N THR A 599 -5.82 -14.45 -15.13
CA THR A 599 -5.54 -13.62 -13.95
C THR A 599 -4.20 -13.94 -13.27
N SER A 600 -3.72 -13.01 -12.43
CA SER A 600 -2.59 -13.26 -11.54
C SER A 600 -2.81 -14.45 -10.60
N ASP A 601 -4.05 -14.71 -10.17
CA ASP A 601 -4.39 -15.86 -9.33
C ASP A 601 -4.10 -17.18 -10.04
N MET A 602 -4.51 -17.30 -11.31
CA MET A 602 -4.22 -18.48 -12.15
C MET A 602 -2.71 -18.70 -12.31
N LEU A 603 -1.96 -17.60 -12.44
CA LEU A 603 -0.50 -17.65 -12.53
C LEU A 603 0.17 -18.12 -11.23
N LEU A 604 -0.33 -17.67 -10.08
CA LEU A 604 0.16 -18.10 -8.76
C LEU A 604 -0.16 -19.57 -8.49
N GLU A 605 -1.34 -20.03 -8.90
CA GLU A 605 -1.73 -21.44 -8.87
C GLU A 605 -0.81 -22.30 -9.72
N ALA A 606 -0.49 -21.85 -10.94
CA ALA A 606 0.47 -22.52 -11.82
C ALA A 606 1.83 -22.72 -11.13
N GLU A 607 2.39 -21.65 -10.56
CA GLU A 607 3.66 -21.74 -9.84
C GLU A 607 3.58 -22.64 -8.60
N ALA A 608 2.47 -22.62 -7.87
CA ALA A 608 2.28 -23.46 -6.70
C ALA A 608 2.23 -24.94 -7.09
N ALA A 609 1.59 -25.26 -8.21
CA ALA A 609 1.59 -26.61 -8.77
C ALA A 609 3.00 -27.05 -9.18
N THR A 610 3.76 -26.22 -9.90
CA THR A 610 5.14 -26.53 -10.28
C THR A 610 6.03 -26.74 -9.05
N LYS A 611 5.94 -25.89 -8.02
CA LYS A 611 6.72 -26.05 -6.78
C LYS A 611 6.37 -27.34 -6.04
N ARG A 612 5.09 -27.73 -6.02
CA ARG A 612 4.65 -29.02 -5.42
C ARG A 612 5.22 -30.22 -6.17
N GLU A 613 5.23 -30.18 -7.50
CA GLU A 613 5.86 -31.22 -8.32
C GLU A 613 7.35 -31.33 -8.02
N MET A 614 8.09 -30.21 -8.00
CA MET A 614 9.52 -30.20 -7.67
C MET A 614 9.83 -30.76 -6.27
N ILE A 615 9.00 -30.45 -5.26
CA ILE A 615 9.16 -30.99 -3.91
C ILE A 615 8.91 -32.51 -3.90
N LYS A 616 7.91 -32.97 -4.65
CA LYS A 616 7.60 -34.40 -4.76
C LYS A 616 8.75 -35.16 -5.43
N GLU A 617 9.25 -34.66 -6.56
CA GLU A 617 10.40 -35.24 -7.27
C GLU A 617 11.65 -35.27 -6.38
N ARG A 618 11.93 -34.18 -5.65
CA ARG A 618 13.06 -34.15 -4.69
C ARG A 618 12.94 -35.24 -3.62
N LYS A 619 11.74 -35.42 -3.03
CA LYS A 619 11.51 -36.46 -2.02
C LYS A 619 11.64 -37.87 -2.60
N GLU A 620 11.18 -38.09 -3.82
CA GLU A 620 11.33 -39.38 -4.50
C GLU A 620 12.82 -39.69 -4.80
N ILE A 621 13.59 -38.68 -5.19
CA ILE A 621 15.05 -38.81 -5.39
C ILE A 621 15.76 -39.08 -4.06
N GLU A 622 15.43 -38.34 -3.01
CA GLU A 622 16.00 -38.51 -1.66
C GLU A 622 15.70 -39.91 -1.11
N PHE A 623 14.47 -40.38 -1.25
CA PHE A 623 14.07 -41.73 -0.87
C PHE A 623 14.86 -42.81 -1.63
N LYS A 624 15.09 -42.62 -2.94
CA LYS A 624 15.92 -43.55 -3.73
C LYS A 624 17.38 -43.56 -3.26
N TYR A 625 17.95 -42.40 -2.96
CA TYR A 625 19.31 -42.32 -2.42
C TYR A 625 19.45 -42.96 -1.04
N GLU A 626 18.45 -42.79 -0.15
CA GLU A 626 18.45 -43.45 1.15
C GLU A 626 18.40 -44.97 1.03
N GLN A 627 17.58 -45.51 0.11
CA GLN A 627 17.55 -46.94 -0.17
C GLN A 627 18.91 -47.45 -0.67
N GLU A 628 19.54 -46.75 -1.61
CA GLU A 628 20.84 -47.13 -2.16
C GLU A 628 21.96 -47.08 -1.10
N ILE A 629 21.96 -46.07 -0.22
CA ILE A 629 22.89 -45.98 0.90
C ILE A 629 22.70 -47.14 1.89
N ASN A 630 21.45 -47.52 2.19
CA ASN A 630 21.16 -48.62 3.09
C ASN A 630 21.59 -49.98 2.50
N ASP A 631 21.36 -50.21 1.21
CA ASP A 631 21.81 -51.41 0.51
C ASP A 631 23.34 -51.52 0.48
N LEU A 632 24.05 -50.39 0.27
CA LEU A 632 25.51 -50.35 0.32
C LEU A 632 26.04 -50.65 1.74
N LYS A 633 25.41 -50.11 2.78
CA LYS A 633 25.76 -50.41 4.18
C LYS A 633 25.59 -51.89 4.52
N LEU A 634 24.51 -52.53 4.04
CA LEU A 634 24.29 -53.96 4.21
C LEU A 634 25.40 -54.79 3.55
N LYS A 635 25.75 -54.48 2.29
CA LYS A 635 26.84 -55.16 1.56
C LYS A 635 28.20 -55.01 2.24
N ILE A 636 28.51 -53.82 2.78
CA ILE A 636 29.75 -53.59 3.54
C ILE A 636 29.76 -54.45 4.81
N SER A 637 28.67 -54.47 5.57
CA SER A 637 28.56 -55.29 6.79
C SER A 637 28.70 -56.79 6.51
N GLU A 638 28.16 -57.27 5.40
CA GLU A 638 28.33 -58.66 4.96
C GLU A 638 29.78 -58.96 4.56
N HIS A 639 30.43 -58.07 3.83
CA HIS A 639 31.84 -58.23 3.44
C HIS A 639 32.78 -58.22 4.66
N GLU A 640 32.52 -57.36 5.65
CA GLU A 640 33.26 -57.34 6.92
C GLU A 640 33.08 -58.66 7.70
N LYS A 641 31.87 -59.21 7.73
CA LYS A 641 31.60 -60.51 8.39
C LYS A 641 32.25 -61.69 7.67
N VAL A 642 32.36 -61.64 6.34
CA VAL A 642 33.06 -62.68 5.56
C VAL A 642 34.57 -62.58 5.78
N ASN A 643 35.14 -61.38 5.77
CA ASN A 643 36.56 -61.17 6.06
C ASN A 643 36.95 -61.55 7.50
N ALA A 644 36.03 -61.44 8.47
CA ALA A 644 36.28 -61.87 9.85
C ALA A 644 36.20 -63.39 10.06
N ARG A 645 35.73 -64.16 9.06
CA ARG A 645 35.56 -65.62 9.12
C ARG A 645 36.61 -66.40 8.33
N ASN A 646 37.37 -65.73 7.47
CA ASN A 646 38.55 -66.28 6.77
C ASN A 646 39.81 -65.84 7.49
#